data_AF-A0A8S9ZNK7-F1
#
_entry.id   AF-A0A8S9ZNK7-F1
#
_cell.length_a   1.000
_cell.length_b   1.000
_cell.length_c   1.000
_cell.angle_alpha   90.00
_cell.angle_beta   90.00
_cell.angle_gamma   90.00
#
_symmetry.space_group_name_H-M   'P 1'
#
loop_
_entity.id
_entity.type
_entity.pdbx_description
1 polymer ?
#
loop_
_entity_poly.entity_id
_entity_poly.type
_entity_poly.pdbx_seq_one_letter_code
_entity_poly.pdbx_strand_id
1 'polypeptide(L)'
;MAKMGKENLVVWTAGISVSFPCCTPGFAHADCDSIDIPSNDPIYSQFHITCIPHSRTLPAPRDQCGLGPREQANHVSSFLDGSQIYGSSYEILERIRAPGESGRLLISSNNDLLTIDPLSYDFCQSTDKQKRCFLSGTPDVNLLPGITLLHTIWVRQHNRLADGLKEMNKHWNGDKIFNEARRIVIAQLQHITFSEFLPILLGIDTIKKYQLNLIPSDSFNSDYDIDMDATTFNEFATIVIPVAFSMLQTLSLKENKTTAIFNNPDRFYEHQGVEKLVRELHSKQAERPGLKMDINFRGHFLQSNNNNGIGLDLISIALKQERDHGLPSYNSMRVYCGLEKLQSFGELRSLLINESVADQLATIYEHVNDIDLLIGVLAERPNKGAFLSPTLSCIFGRQFQKLCNVTGIRQIQLSAFMHSDIYENSPLLCESTIFQNFNLEPWRDQEVPLRLPINDETIKKVIKLAELNIQEQRRRESLNIQKNQSTLRFGDPLFAYSNMMRPKQHSKAHARVSAILLESTRIFSSGQKLSDGEQLPSLDIDSLQKLLPNIEVSRFVSNYTAFLSENGQATKDECLPRLLPCDHSSRYRTFSGWCNNLKYPHYGNAFTPLRHLLPPAYDDGFDAPRSRARSVHIDREIVHAKFTHMVMQFGQLLDHEMTHSPINRGPNDEILNCTPCDSAQTISVHCMPIRVEDDDPHFPSHLPNGEPRCLPFARSLLGQLQLGYRNQMNQISAFIDGSVVYGSTRCESNQLRLFRRGLLNFTDFGSWNPMALPQGSQEKDCRSLPNFPCFVAGDERNSHQPGLTAIHTIMLREHNRIAEKLAIINKHWDDERIFQETRRILIAQEQHIVFNEFLPKVIGYDLLHEYDLVPLKSGYYTRYDDSCDPIAINMLRARDHGVQPYNRFRPLCGLPLAESFEDLRDVMDESAISALRSVYEHVDDIDLFPGLTSERPRQGALDLEEIEFDAWKEKAFCEINGLKIEQGENRRITPCMTCTCTTEGTECEPVQMNYFECSQLFNKYDKKSILKDTSCSIQCFQDFSSLLNSSESKEDL
;
A
#
# COMPACT_ATOMS: atom_id res chain seq x y z
N MET A 1 40.72 23.38 -25.83
CA MET A 1 39.33 23.86 -25.97
C MET A 1 39.08 24.95 -24.94
N ALA A 2 39.52 26.17 -25.24
CA ALA A 2 39.35 27.34 -24.39
C ALA A 2 38.18 28.17 -24.93
N LYS A 3 37.28 28.59 -24.04
CA LYS A 3 36.01 29.34 -24.21
C LYS A 3 34.74 28.50 -24.03
N MET A 4 34.31 28.34 -22.78
CA MET A 4 32.89 28.37 -22.44
C MET A 4 32.77 29.08 -21.08
N GLY A 5 31.81 30.00 -21.02
CA GLY A 5 31.71 31.05 -20.02
C GLY A 5 31.24 30.58 -18.64
N LYS A 6 31.41 31.49 -17.69
CA LYS A 6 30.72 31.51 -16.39
C LYS A 6 29.21 31.47 -16.64
N GLU A 7 28.49 30.76 -15.78
CA GLU A 7 27.02 30.55 -15.69
C GLU A 7 26.52 29.18 -16.18
N ASN A 8 25.79 28.51 -15.28
CA ASN A 8 25.04 27.25 -15.38
C ASN A 8 25.79 25.93 -15.14
N LEU A 9 25.72 25.52 -13.87
CA LEU A 9 25.90 24.17 -13.36
C LEU A 9 24.94 23.18 -14.04
N VAL A 10 25.48 22.01 -14.39
CA VAL A 10 24.83 20.74 -14.77
C VAL A 10 23.81 20.86 -15.91
N VAL A 11 24.33 20.96 -17.14
CA VAL A 11 23.57 20.62 -18.34
C VAL A 11 23.57 19.09 -18.48
N TRP A 12 22.43 18.46 -18.19
CA TRP A 12 22.08 17.13 -18.69
C TRP A 12 21.89 17.20 -20.21
N THR A 13 22.97 17.18 -20.95
CA THR A 13 22.93 16.90 -22.39
C THR A 13 23.86 15.74 -22.69
N ALA A 14 23.27 14.65 -23.21
CA ALA A 14 23.93 13.47 -23.77
C ALA A 14 24.48 12.39 -22.80
N GLY A 15 23.93 12.25 -21.58
CA GLY A 15 24.08 11.00 -20.81
C GLY A 15 25.51 10.63 -20.38
N ILE A 16 26.44 11.60 -20.35
CA ILE A 16 27.82 11.40 -19.89
C ILE A 16 28.00 12.16 -18.58
N SER A 17 28.21 11.42 -17.48
CA SER A 17 28.62 11.96 -16.19
C SER A 17 30.11 12.32 -16.22
N VAL A 18 30.46 13.55 -15.83
CA VAL A 18 31.86 14.00 -15.74
C VAL A 18 32.13 14.40 -14.30
N SER A 19 33.13 13.77 -13.67
CA SER A 19 33.52 14.06 -12.28
C SER A 19 34.04 15.50 -12.12
N PHE A 20 33.80 16.09 -10.95
CA PHE A 20 34.32 17.43 -10.64
C PHE A 20 35.86 17.43 -10.60
N PRO A 21 36.52 18.41 -11.24
CA PRO A 21 37.98 18.48 -11.27
C PRO A 21 38.53 19.17 -10.01
N CYS A 22 38.26 18.60 -8.83
CA CYS A 22 38.44 19.25 -7.53
C CYS A 22 39.88 19.67 -7.18
N CYS A 23 40.91 19.07 -7.79
CA CYS A 23 42.30 19.49 -7.61
C CYS A 23 42.75 20.60 -8.57
N THR A 24 41.87 21.11 -9.43
CA THR A 24 42.24 22.11 -10.44
C THR A 24 42.36 23.49 -9.80
N PRO A 25 43.50 24.18 -9.93
CA PRO A 25 43.67 25.53 -9.39
C PRO A 25 42.58 26.49 -9.90
N GLY A 26 41.88 27.16 -8.98
CA GLY A 26 40.82 28.12 -9.29
C GLY A 26 39.44 27.50 -9.55
N PHE A 27 39.30 26.18 -9.50
CA PHE A 27 38.00 25.51 -9.51
C PHE A 27 37.46 25.41 -8.08
N ALA A 28 36.26 25.95 -7.84
CA ALA A 28 35.60 25.90 -6.54
C ALA A 28 34.16 25.41 -6.72
N HIS A 29 33.80 24.35 -5.99
CA HIS A 29 32.45 23.78 -5.96
C HIS A 29 32.14 23.34 -4.52
N ALA A 30 30.88 23.48 -4.08
CA ALA A 30 30.49 23.20 -2.70
C ALA A 30 30.67 21.71 -2.30
N ASP A 31 30.58 20.81 -3.28
CA ASP A 31 30.82 19.38 -3.07
C ASP A 31 32.27 18.96 -3.37
N CYS A 32 33.20 19.87 -3.71
CA CYS A 32 34.62 19.53 -3.79
C CYS A 32 35.27 19.62 -2.42
N ASP A 33 35.84 18.51 -1.96
CA ASP A 33 36.54 18.41 -0.68
C ASP A 33 37.81 17.58 -0.84
N SER A 34 38.76 18.11 -1.62
CA SER A 34 40.00 17.42 -1.96
C SER A 34 40.86 17.08 -0.74
N ILE A 35 41.73 16.08 -0.89
CA ILE A 35 42.71 15.70 0.14
C ILE A 35 44.05 16.35 -0.21
N ASP A 36 44.51 17.25 0.66
CA ASP A 36 45.80 17.90 0.51
C ASP A 36 46.95 16.93 0.81
N ILE A 37 47.95 16.90 -0.07
CA ILE A 37 49.12 16.03 0.06
C ILE A 37 50.29 16.85 0.64
N PRO A 38 50.91 16.41 1.75
CA PRO A 38 52.08 17.06 2.32
C PRO A 38 53.28 17.10 1.34
N SER A 39 54.08 18.15 1.40
CA SER A 39 55.26 18.31 0.52
C SER A 39 56.34 17.24 0.74
N ASN A 40 56.33 16.56 1.89
CA ASN A 40 57.24 15.47 2.25
C ASN A 40 56.61 14.08 2.10
N ASP A 41 55.45 13.96 1.42
CA ASP A 41 54.82 12.67 1.19
C ASP A 41 55.75 11.71 0.43
N PRO A 42 55.98 10.48 0.91
CA PRO A 42 57.00 9.59 0.36
C PRO A 42 56.70 9.10 -1.07
N ILE A 43 55.46 9.15 -1.52
CA ILE A 43 55.02 8.63 -2.83
C ILE A 43 54.71 9.79 -3.78
N TYR A 44 53.77 10.65 -3.40
CA TYR A 44 53.19 11.66 -4.28
C TYR A 44 54.13 12.85 -4.57
N SER A 45 55.02 13.20 -3.62
CA SER A 45 55.99 14.28 -3.83
C SER A 45 56.95 14.00 -4.98
N GLN A 46 57.30 12.73 -5.23
CA GLN A 46 58.17 12.32 -6.34
C GLN A 46 57.57 12.66 -7.71
N PHE A 47 56.24 12.71 -7.78
CA PHE A 47 55.48 13.03 -9.00
C PHE A 47 54.89 14.44 -9.01
N HIS A 48 55.27 15.27 -8.03
CA HIS A 48 54.81 16.65 -7.89
C HIS A 48 53.28 16.76 -7.76
N ILE A 49 52.65 15.74 -7.18
CA ILE A 49 51.22 15.71 -6.90
C ILE A 49 51.00 16.26 -5.50
N THR A 50 50.16 17.30 -5.40
CA THR A 50 49.87 18.00 -4.14
C THR A 50 48.44 17.79 -3.65
N CYS A 51 47.61 17.07 -4.40
CA CYS A 51 46.18 16.93 -4.12
C CYS A 51 45.65 15.59 -4.67
N ILE A 52 44.82 14.90 -3.88
CA ILE A 52 43.99 13.77 -4.33
C ILE A 52 42.56 14.28 -4.54
N PRO A 53 41.95 14.10 -5.72
CA PRO A 53 40.60 14.57 -5.99
C PRO A 53 39.58 13.76 -5.19
N HIS A 54 38.73 14.45 -4.43
CA HIS A 54 37.59 13.88 -3.74
C HIS A 54 36.39 14.84 -3.86
N SER A 55 35.21 14.24 -4.06
CA SER A 55 33.94 14.95 -4.08
C SER A 55 32.99 14.30 -3.09
N ARG A 56 32.23 15.13 -2.38
CA ARG A 56 31.24 14.69 -1.40
C ARG A 56 30.19 13.78 -2.03
N THR A 57 29.75 12.79 -1.27
CA THR A 57 28.72 11.83 -1.71
C THR A 57 27.36 12.44 -1.88
N LEU A 58 26.54 11.87 -2.78
CA LEU A 58 25.20 12.37 -3.04
C LEU A 58 24.35 12.37 -1.76
N PRO A 59 23.71 13.52 -1.43
CA PRO A 59 22.81 13.58 -0.30
C PRO A 59 21.49 12.88 -0.63
N ALA A 60 20.95 12.13 0.33
CA ALA A 60 19.59 11.61 0.29
C ALA A 60 18.63 12.57 0.99
N PRO A 61 17.40 12.74 0.48
CA PRO A 61 16.36 13.43 1.23
C PRO A 61 16.01 12.62 2.49
N ARG A 62 15.84 13.31 3.63
CA ARG A 62 15.32 12.69 4.85
C ARG A 62 13.86 12.29 4.64
N ASP A 63 13.34 11.42 5.50
CA ASP A 63 11.91 11.08 5.51
C ASP A 63 11.06 12.35 5.50
N GLN A 64 10.03 12.36 4.63
CA GLN A 64 9.14 13.50 4.40
C GLN A 64 9.82 14.80 3.90
N CYS A 65 11.06 14.71 3.38
CA CYS A 65 11.86 15.88 2.97
C CYS A 65 12.09 16.91 4.10
N GLY A 66 12.19 16.44 5.35
CA GLY A 66 12.43 17.31 6.51
C GLY A 66 13.81 17.99 6.51
N LEU A 67 13.91 19.17 7.14
CA LEU A 67 15.19 19.85 7.38
C LEU A 67 16.07 19.07 8.38
N GLY A 68 17.39 19.10 8.21
CA GLY A 68 18.30 18.36 9.08
C GLY A 68 19.75 18.27 8.60
N PRO A 69 20.60 17.46 9.28
CA PRO A 69 21.94 17.15 8.81
C PRO A 69 21.91 16.39 7.48
N ARG A 70 23.05 16.37 6.77
CA ARG A 70 23.21 15.66 5.49
C ARG A 70 23.20 14.15 5.74
N GLU A 71 22.34 13.43 5.01
CA GLU A 71 22.29 11.96 4.96
C GLU A 71 22.75 11.50 3.58
N GLN A 72 23.38 10.32 3.45
CA GLN A 72 23.90 9.81 2.17
C GLN A 72 22.94 8.79 1.52
N ALA A 73 22.94 8.75 0.19
CA ALA A 73 22.10 7.83 -0.58
C ALA A 73 22.71 6.41 -0.66
N ASN A 74 21.88 5.39 -0.42
CA ASN A 74 22.18 4.00 -0.76
C ASN A 74 21.52 3.65 -2.10
N HIS A 75 22.31 3.23 -3.08
CA HIS A 75 21.84 2.90 -4.44
C HIS A 75 21.42 1.43 -4.61
N VAL A 76 21.60 0.59 -3.59
CA VAL A 76 21.26 -0.84 -3.64
C VAL A 76 20.28 -1.23 -2.54
N SER A 77 19.59 -2.35 -2.75
CA SER A 77 18.74 -2.97 -1.72
C SER A 77 19.54 -3.22 -0.43
N SER A 78 18.98 -2.84 0.72
CA SER A 78 19.60 -3.16 2.02
C SER A 78 19.45 -4.65 2.36
N PHE A 79 18.53 -5.37 1.69
CA PHE A 79 18.32 -6.78 1.91
C PHE A 79 19.41 -7.64 1.28
N LEU A 80 19.68 -8.80 1.88
CA LEU A 80 20.51 -9.83 1.26
C LEU A 80 19.69 -10.61 0.21
N ASP A 81 19.40 -9.96 -0.91
CA ASP A 81 18.43 -10.39 -1.94
C ASP A 81 19.07 -10.69 -3.32
N GLY A 82 20.39 -10.79 -3.35
CA GLY A 82 21.14 -11.04 -4.57
C GLY A 82 21.12 -9.87 -5.56
N SER A 83 20.76 -8.66 -5.15
CA SER A 83 20.77 -7.44 -5.99
C SER A 83 22.11 -7.17 -6.68
N GLN A 84 23.23 -7.62 -6.11
CA GLN A 84 24.52 -7.58 -6.80
C GLN A 84 24.57 -8.47 -8.07
N ILE A 85 23.81 -9.56 -8.09
CA ILE A 85 23.68 -10.47 -9.25
C ILE A 85 22.56 -10.00 -10.17
N TYR A 86 21.38 -9.66 -9.62
CA TYR A 86 20.15 -9.41 -10.37
C TYR A 86 19.87 -7.93 -10.67
N GLY A 87 20.61 -7.02 -10.04
CA GLY A 87 20.41 -5.59 -10.12
C GLY A 87 19.42 -5.04 -9.11
N SER A 88 19.49 -3.72 -8.89
CA SER A 88 18.54 -2.96 -8.05
C SER A 88 17.55 -2.12 -8.88
N SER A 89 17.53 -2.27 -10.20
CA SER A 89 16.55 -1.64 -11.09
C SER A 89 16.11 -2.59 -12.21
N TYR A 90 14.95 -2.30 -12.80
CA TYR A 90 14.43 -3.12 -13.88
C TYR A 90 15.27 -2.99 -15.16
N GLU A 91 15.84 -1.81 -15.43
CA GLU A 91 16.68 -1.54 -16.60
C GLU A 91 17.94 -2.41 -16.62
N ILE A 92 18.60 -2.59 -15.47
CA ILE A 92 19.79 -3.45 -15.42
C ILE A 92 19.38 -4.93 -15.49
N LEU A 93 18.27 -5.32 -14.87
CA LEU A 93 17.77 -6.69 -14.89
C LEU A 93 17.44 -7.14 -16.32
N GLU A 94 16.79 -6.31 -17.12
CA GLU A 94 16.52 -6.61 -18.53
C GLU A 94 17.81 -6.79 -19.36
N ARG A 95 18.85 -6.00 -19.05
CA ARG A 95 20.14 -6.10 -19.76
C ARG A 95 20.94 -7.36 -19.44
N ILE A 96 20.68 -8.02 -18.31
CA ILE A 96 21.40 -9.22 -17.88
C ILE A 96 20.58 -10.50 -17.99
N ARG A 97 19.28 -10.40 -18.31
CA ARG A 97 18.37 -11.55 -18.42
C ARG A 97 18.33 -12.11 -19.84
N ALA A 98 18.38 -13.42 -19.98
CA ALA A 98 18.28 -14.07 -21.28
C ALA A 98 16.84 -13.97 -21.81
N PRO A 99 16.64 -13.59 -23.08
CA PRO A 99 15.30 -13.51 -23.65
C PRO A 99 14.65 -14.89 -23.80
N GLY A 100 13.30 -14.92 -23.78
CA GLY A 100 12.49 -16.11 -24.03
C GLY A 100 12.13 -16.94 -22.78
N GLU A 101 11.67 -18.17 -22.98
CA GLU A 101 11.11 -19.02 -21.91
C GLU A 101 12.14 -19.75 -21.04
N SER A 102 13.44 -19.45 -21.20
CA SER A 102 14.50 -20.17 -20.50
C SER A 102 14.56 -19.83 -19.01
N GLY A 103 14.17 -18.61 -18.64
CA GLY A 103 14.35 -18.09 -17.28
C GLY A 103 15.81 -17.92 -16.87
N ARG A 104 16.75 -17.92 -17.82
CA ARG A 104 18.21 -17.80 -17.58
C ARG A 104 18.68 -16.34 -17.48
N LEU A 105 19.87 -16.16 -16.91
CA LEU A 105 20.70 -14.97 -17.07
C LEU A 105 21.63 -15.11 -18.29
N LEU A 106 21.96 -13.98 -18.91
CA LEU A 106 22.86 -13.91 -20.06
C LEU A 106 24.29 -14.32 -19.69
N ILE A 107 24.87 -15.11 -20.57
CA ILE A 107 26.27 -15.54 -20.52
C ILE A 107 26.91 -15.28 -21.88
N SER A 108 28.23 -15.06 -21.88
CA SER A 108 29.02 -14.97 -23.10
C SER A 108 29.06 -16.33 -23.82
N SER A 109 29.12 -16.31 -25.16
CA SER A 109 29.23 -17.52 -25.99
C SER A 109 30.53 -18.30 -25.78
N ASN A 110 31.53 -17.70 -25.13
CA ASN A 110 32.82 -18.33 -24.83
C ASN A 110 32.89 -18.69 -23.33
N ASN A 111 32.89 -20.00 -23.02
CA ASN A 111 33.20 -20.58 -21.71
C ASN A 111 32.27 -20.23 -20.53
N ASP A 112 30.96 -20.03 -20.74
CA ASP A 112 30.00 -19.74 -19.65
C ASP A 112 30.45 -18.59 -18.74
N LEU A 113 31.07 -17.57 -19.32
CA LEU A 113 31.45 -16.34 -18.62
C LEU A 113 30.25 -15.40 -18.53
N LEU A 114 30.34 -14.41 -17.63
CA LEU A 114 29.37 -13.32 -17.58
C LEU A 114 29.23 -12.63 -18.95
N THR A 115 28.07 -12.04 -19.20
CA THR A 115 27.86 -11.28 -20.43
C THR A 115 28.78 -10.05 -20.48
N ILE A 116 29.18 -9.63 -21.68
CA ILE A 116 30.13 -8.53 -21.88
C ILE A 116 29.37 -7.20 -21.76
N ASP A 117 29.94 -6.23 -21.04
CA ASP A 117 29.38 -4.88 -21.00
C ASP A 117 29.81 -4.08 -22.25
N PRO A 118 28.88 -3.75 -23.16
CA PRO A 118 29.22 -2.98 -24.35
C PRO A 118 29.63 -1.55 -24.05
N LEU A 119 29.38 -1.03 -22.84
CA LEU A 119 29.69 0.34 -22.44
C LEU A 119 31.01 0.48 -21.67
N SER A 120 31.75 -0.61 -21.46
CA SER A 120 32.91 -0.65 -20.56
C SER A 120 34.23 -0.08 -21.13
N TYR A 121 34.20 0.65 -22.24
CA TYR A 121 35.41 1.06 -22.98
C TYR A 121 36.36 1.97 -22.18
N ASP A 122 35.84 2.82 -21.30
CA ASP A 122 36.64 3.90 -20.70
C ASP A 122 37.35 3.52 -19.39
N PHE A 123 36.91 2.48 -18.69
CA PHE A 123 37.45 2.08 -17.38
C PHE A 123 38.03 0.66 -17.33
N CYS A 124 37.84 -0.16 -18.36
CA CYS A 124 38.36 -1.52 -18.42
C CYS A 124 39.87 -1.54 -18.73
N GLN A 125 40.67 -2.16 -17.87
CA GLN A 125 42.14 -2.14 -17.92
C GLN A 125 42.74 -3.40 -18.58
N SER A 126 42.17 -3.86 -19.69
CA SER A 126 42.76 -4.96 -20.45
C SER A 126 43.96 -4.51 -21.30
N THR A 127 44.95 -5.41 -21.43
CA THR A 127 46.07 -5.25 -22.38
C THR A 127 45.65 -5.45 -23.84
N ASP A 128 44.50 -6.08 -24.09
CA ASP A 128 43.92 -6.33 -25.40
C ASP A 128 42.55 -5.66 -25.50
N LYS A 129 42.41 -4.69 -26.41
CA LYS A 129 41.16 -3.94 -26.60
C LYS A 129 39.96 -4.80 -27.03
N GLN A 130 40.19 -6.05 -27.44
CA GLN A 130 39.12 -7.01 -27.73
C GLN A 130 38.56 -7.70 -26.47
N LYS A 131 39.32 -7.71 -25.36
CA LYS A 131 38.88 -8.27 -24.08
C LYS A 131 38.20 -7.17 -23.27
N ARG A 132 36.89 -7.36 -23.03
CA ARG A 132 36.04 -6.36 -22.40
C ARG A 132 35.64 -6.78 -21.00
N CYS A 133 35.21 -5.81 -20.21
CA CYS A 133 34.72 -6.05 -18.86
C CYS A 133 33.29 -6.64 -18.90
N PHE A 134 32.92 -7.30 -17.81
CA PHE A 134 31.68 -8.04 -17.68
C PHE A 134 30.54 -7.19 -17.13
N LEU A 135 29.31 -7.58 -17.44
CA LEU A 135 28.09 -6.98 -16.96
C LEU A 135 27.42 -7.90 -15.93
N SER A 136 26.95 -7.32 -14.83
CA SER A 136 26.15 -8.00 -13.79
C SER A 136 25.20 -6.99 -13.14
N GLY A 137 24.55 -7.36 -12.03
CA GLY A 137 23.65 -6.48 -11.29
C GLY A 137 24.31 -5.26 -10.65
N THR A 138 25.64 -5.25 -10.55
CA THR A 138 26.45 -4.13 -10.02
C THR A 138 27.57 -3.74 -10.98
N PRO A 139 27.92 -2.43 -11.09
CA PRO A 139 29.10 -1.99 -11.83
C PRO A 139 30.42 -2.49 -11.22
N ASP A 140 30.44 -2.85 -9.93
CA ASP A 140 31.66 -3.26 -9.20
C ASP A 140 32.12 -4.68 -9.53
N VAL A 141 31.41 -5.41 -10.40
CA VAL A 141 31.71 -6.80 -10.74
C VAL A 141 33.13 -7.01 -11.28
N ASN A 142 33.71 -5.98 -11.90
CA ASN A 142 35.06 -6.03 -12.49
C ASN A 142 36.16 -5.52 -11.56
N LEU A 143 35.82 -5.01 -10.38
CA LEU A 143 36.78 -4.33 -9.49
C LEU A 143 37.96 -5.22 -9.12
N LEU A 144 37.68 -6.49 -8.79
CA LEU A 144 38.70 -7.51 -8.54
C LEU A 144 38.32 -8.82 -9.25
N PRO A 145 39.29 -9.61 -9.74
CA PRO A 145 39.00 -10.90 -10.35
C PRO A 145 38.23 -11.86 -9.42
N GLY A 146 38.49 -11.81 -8.10
CA GLY A 146 37.73 -12.63 -7.14
C GLY A 146 36.23 -12.30 -7.10
N ILE A 147 35.86 -11.02 -7.28
CA ILE A 147 34.46 -10.59 -7.33
C ILE A 147 33.81 -11.10 -8.61
N THR A 148 34.46 -10.89 -9.76
CA THR A 148 33.99 -11.38 -11.07
C THR A 148 33.76 -12.90 -11.05
N LEU A 149 34.66 -13.64 -10.39
CA LEU A 149 34.56 -15.08 -10.22
C LEU A 149 33.32 -15.48 -9.41
N LEU A 150 33.08 -14.84 -8.26
CA LEU A 150 31.90 -15.13 -7.44
C LEU A 150 30.60 -14.84 -8.20
N HIS A 151 30.53 -13.73 -8.93
CA HIS A 151 29.37 -13.43 -9.79
C HIS A 151 29.20 -14.50 -10.87
N THR A 152 30.29 -14.96 -11.50
CA THR A 152 30.25 -16.04 -12.50
C THR A 152 29.68 -17.32 -11.91
N ILE A 153 30.09 -17.70 -10.70
CA ILE A 153 29.58 -18.89 -10.00
C ILE A 153 28.07 -18.77 -9.74
N TRP A 154 27.60 -17.63 -9.23
CA TRP A 154 26.18 -17.41 -8.93
C TRP A 154 25.30 -17.36 -10.18
N VAL A 155 25.78 -16.77 -11.27
CA VAL A 155 25.08 -16.78 -12.56
C VAL A 155 24.97 -18.19 -13.12
N ARG A 156 26.05 -18.98 -13.03
CA ARG A 156 26.02 -20.40 -13.42
C ARG A 156 25.04 -21.21 -12.57
N GLN A 157 25.01 -20.96 -11.26
CA GLN A 157 24.08 -21.64 -10.36
C GLN A 157 22.62 -21.27 -10.65
N HIS A 158 22.33 -20.00 -10.92
CA HIS A 158 21.00 -19.58 -11.36
C HIS A 158 20.58 -20.30 -12.65
N ASN A 159 21.45 -20.32 -13.67
CA ASN A 159 21.14 -20.97 -14.94
C ASN A 159 20.96 -22.49 -14.78
N ARG A 160 21.77 -23.14 -13.94
CA ARG A 160 21.61 -24.55 -13.58
C ARG A 160 20.24 -24.83 -12.94
N LEU A 161 19.81 -23.98 -12.00
CA LEU A 161 18.51 -24.10 -11.35
C LEU A 161 17.37 -23.85 -12.34
N ALA A 162 17.50 -22.83 -13.19
CA ALA A 162 16.52 -22.52 -14.23
C ALA A 162 16.35 -23.70 -15.20
N ASP A 163 17.45 -24.30 -15.65
CA ASP A 163 17.44 -25.47 -16.54
C ASP A 163 16.76 -26.67 -15.86
N GLY A 164 17.12 -26.98 -14.61
CA GLY A 164 16.49 -28.08 -13.85
C GLY A 164 15.00 -27.86 -13.55
N LEU A 165 14.60 -26.62 -13.24
CA LEU A 165 13.21 -26.26 -13.03
C LEU A 165 12.41 -26.31 -14.34
N LYS A 166 12.99 -25.92 -15.48
CA LYS A 166 12.33 -26.08 -16.79
C LYS A 166 12.16 -27.55 -17.17
N GLU A 167 13.16 -28.39 -16.90
CA GLU A 167 13.08 -29.83 -17.20
C GLU A 167 11.99 -30.52 -16.37
N MET A 168 11.89 -30.16 -15.08
CA MET A 168 10.90 -30.70 -14.16
C MET A 168 9.50 -30.14 -14.40
N ASN A 169 9.39 -28.83 -14.56
CA ASN A 169 8.16 -28.09 -14.75
C ASN A 169 8.15 -27.50 -16.17
N LYS A 170 8.05 -28.39 -17.17
CA LYS A 170 8.08 -28.02 -18.61
C LYS A 170 7.04 -26.96 -18.97
N HIS A 171 6.02 -26.82 -18.14
CA HIS A 171 4.93 -25.87 -18.30
C HIS A 171 5.17 -24.47 -17.76
N TRP A 172 6.15 -24.29 -16.87
CA TRP A 172 6.44 -22.96 -16.38
C TRP A 172 6.97 -22.06 -17.50
N ASN A 173 6.53 -20.81 -17.51
CA ASN A 173 7.05 -19.77 -18.38
C ASN A 173 8.40 -19.24 -17.85
N GLY A 174 9.12 -18.48 -18.68
CA GLY A 174 10.45 -17.98 -18.33
C GLY A 174 10.48 -17.07 -17.11
N ASP A 175 9.40 -16.33 -16.82
CA ASP A 175 9.27 -15.46 -15.66
C ASP A 175 9.15 -16.25 -14.35
N LYS A 176 8.33 -17.29 -14.33
CA LYS A 176 8.20 -18.17 -13.16
C LYS A 176 9.50 -18.89 -12.86
N ILE A 177 10.15 -19.45 -13.89
CA ILE A 177 11.43 -20.15 -13.75
C ILE A 177 12.52 -19.20 -13.23
N PHE A 178 12.63 -18.01 -13.80
CA PHE A 178 13.59 -17.01 -13.36
C PHE A 178 13.38 -16.64 -11.89
N ASN A 179 12.14 -16.33 -11.49
CA ASN A 179 11.84 -15.90 -10.13
C ASN A 179 12.04 -17.01 -9.10
N GLU A 180 11.70 -18.26 -9.41
CA GLU A 180 11.97 -19.40 -8.51
C GLU A 180 13.47 -19.70 -8.42
N ALA A 181 14.20 -19.68 -9.55
CA ALA A 181 15.66 -19.82 -9.54
C ALA A 181 16.33 -18.70 -8.75
N ARG A 182 15.89 -17.45 -8.92
CA ARG A 182 16.34 -16.27 -8.14
C ARG A 182 16.07 -16.47 -6.66
N ARG A 183 14.86 -16.88 -6.28
CA ARG A 183 14.48 -17.13 -4.88
C ARG A 183 15.38 -18.20 -4.22
N ILE A 184 15.69 -19.28 -4.94
CA ILE A 184 16.59 -20.33 -4.45
C ILE A 184 18.03 -19.81 -4.32
N VAL A 185 18.53 -19.00 -5.26
CA VAL A 185 19.87 -18.42 -5.15
C VAL A 185 19.98 -17.45 -3.97
N ILE A 186 18.97 -16.59 -3.77
CA ILE A 186 18.88 -15.70 -2.60
C ILE A 186 18.92 -16.52 -1.32
N ALA A 187 18.17 -17.63 -1.30
CA ALA A 187 18.16 -18.55 -0.20
C ALA A 187 19.56 -19.13 0.10
N GLN A 188 20.27 -19.57 -0.93
CA GLN A 188 21.64 -20.06 -0.80
C GLN A 188 22.60 -18.98 -0.27
N LEU A 189 22.51 -17.76 -0.78
CA LEU A 189 23.31 -16.61 -0.34
C LEU A 189 23.10 -16.28 1.13
N GLN A 190 21.83 -16.19 1.56
CA GLN A 190 21.48 -15.92 2.95
C GLN A 190 21.98 -17.03 3.87
N HIS A 191 21.77 -18.31 3.49
CA HIS A 191 22.26 -19.43 4.28
C HIS A 191 23.77 -19.36 4.49
N ILE A 192 24.55 -19.35 3.41
CA ILE A 192 26.02 -19.30 3.46
C ILE A 192 26.51 -18.12 4.31
N THR A 193 25.82 -16.97 4.22
CA THR A 193 26.16 -15.79 5.00
C THR A 193 25.95 -16.04 6.50
N PHE A 194 24.78 -16.50 6.92
CA PHE A 194 24.44 -16.64 8.34
C PHE A 194 25.02 -17.91 9.01
N SER A 195 25.13 -19.02 8.29
CA SER A 195 25.60 -20.29 8.84
C SER A 195 27.12 -20.45 8.81
N GLU A 196 27.82 -19.81 7.86
CA GLU A 196 29.24 -20.06 7.64
C GLU A 196 30.09 -18.78 7.73
N PHE A 197 29.70 -17.72 7.02
CA PHE A 197 30.52 -16.51 6.93
C PHE A 197 30.51 -15.68 8.22
N LEU A 198 29.33 -15.36 8.75
CA LEU A 198 29.19 -14.53 9.95
C LEU A 198 29.79 -15.18 11.21
N PRO A 199 29.66 -16.49 11.47
CA PRO A 199 30.29 -17.12 12.63
C PRO A 199 31.82 -16.99 12.65
N ILE A 200 32.47 -17.06 11.48
CA ILE A 200 33.93 -16.85 11.34
C ILE A 200 34.29 -15.38 11.60
N LEU A 201 33.49 -14.44 11.09
CA LEU A 201 33.75 -13.01 11.25
C LEU A 201 33.54 -12.53 12.69
N LEU A 202 32.41 -12.89 13.30
CA LEU A 202 31.92 -12.32 14.55
C LEU A 202 32.29 -13.15 15.79
N GLY A 203 32.58 -14.43 15.60
CA GLY A 203 32.73 -15.39 16.68
C GLY A 203 31.39 -15.81 17.30
N ILE A 204 31.38 -17.00 17.89
CA ILE A 204 30.17 -17.66 18.42
C ILE A 204 29.45 -16.81 19.47
N ASP A 205 30.19 -16.09 20.32
CA ASP A 205 29.61 -15.29 21.40
C ASP A 205 28.81 -14.09 20.84
N THR A 206 29.32 -13.45 19.79
CA THR A 206 28.62 -12.35 19.11
C THR A 206 27.39 -12.85 18.36
N ILE A 207 27.50 -13.99 17.68
CA ILE A 207 26.36 -14.64 17.00
C ILE A 207 25.22 -14.90 17.98
N LYS A 208 25.54 -15.44 19.17
CA LYS A 208 24.56 -15.65 20.25
C LYS A 208 24.00 -14.32 20.79
N LYS A 209 24.86 -13.34 21.03
CA LYS A 209 24.46 -12.01 21.57
C LYS A 209 23.41 -11.33 20.69
N TYR A 210 23.57 -11.39 19.37
CA TYR A 210 22.65 -10.76 18.42
C TYR A 210 21.62 -11.73 17.82
N GLN A 211 21.53 -12.95 18.34
CA GLN A 211 20.56 -13.97 17.92
C GLN A 211 20.62 -14.28 16.41
N LEU A 212 21.83 -14.30 15.84
CA LEU A 212 22.05 -14.54 14.41
C LEU A 212 22.11 -16.03 14.04
N ASN A 213 21.82 -16.91 14.99
CA ASN A 213 21.80 -18.36 14.74
C ASN A 213 20.57 -18.72 13.90
N LEU A 214 20.76 -19.58 12.91
CA LEU A 214 19.63 -20.25 12.27
C LEU A 214 18.96 -21.20 13.26
N ILE A 215 17.63 -21.23 13.27
CA ILE A 215 16.85 -22.10 14.15
C ILE A 215 17.07 -23.56 13.72
N PRO A 216 17.26 -24.51 14.67
CA PRO A 216 17.37 -25.93 14.35
C PRO A 216 16.16 -26.44 13.56
N SER A 217 16.44 -27.25 12.55
CA SER A 217 15.47 -27.85 11.62
C SER A 217 14.31 -28.50 12.36
N ASP A 218 13.09 -28.00 12.09
CA ASP A 218 11.76 -28.63 12.18
C ASP A 218 10.65 -27.57 12.40
N SER A 219 11.03 -26.31 12.68
CA SER A 219 10.08 -25.21 12.84
C SER A 219 10.20 -24.14 11.75
N PHE A 220 9.07 -23.54 11.40
CA PHE A 220 9.01 -22.29 10.65
C PHE A 220 9.07 -21.14 11.65
N ASN A 221 9.92 -20.15 11.39
CA ASN A 221 9.82 -18.89 12.08
C ASN A 221 9.00 -17.94 11.19
N SER A 222 7.85 -17.50 11.70
CA SER A 222 6.95 -16.52 11.06
C SER A 222 7.03 -15.14 11.71
N ASP A 223 8.01 -14.93 12.59
CA ASP A 223 8.21 -13.72 13.41
C ASP A 223 8.86 -12.59 12.59
N TYR A 224 8.47 -12.45 11.32
CA TYR A 224 8.79 -11.28 10.51
C TYR A 224 8.20 -10.05 11.20
N ASP A 225 9.07 -9.20 11.74
CA ASP A 225 8.71 -7.92 12.32
C ASP A 225 8.67 -6.86 11.23
N ILE A 226 7.47 -6.45 10.83
CA ILE A 226 7.25 -5.42 9.82
C ILE A 226 7.70 -4.03 10.30
N ASP A 227 7.83 -3.83 11.62
CA ASP A 227 8.28 -2.58 12.21
C ASP A 227 9.82 -2.48 12.28
N MET A 228 10.54 -3.55 11.89
CA MET A 228 12.00 -3.57 11.87
C MET A 228 12.55 -2.82 10.65
N ASP A 229 13.21 -1.69 10.90
CA ASP A 229 13.94 -0.95 9.87
C ASP A 229 15.21 -1.70 9.41
N ALA A 230 15.15 -2.32 8.23
CA ALA A 230 16.23 -3.05 7.59
C ALA A 230 17.30 -2.16 6.93
N THR A 231 17.18 -0.83 7.01
CA THR A 231 18.11 0.11 6.38
C THR A 231 19.54 -0.12 6.86
N THR A 232 20.47 -0.17 5.89
CA THR A 232 21.91 -0.28 6.15
C THR A 232 22.42 0.94 6.91
N PHE A 233 23.11 0.70 8.01
CA PHE A 233 23.79 1.73 8.80
C PHE A 233 24.90 2.39 7.98
N ASN A 234 24.98 3.72 8.06
CA ASN A 234 26.01 4.49 7.38
C ASN A 234 27.42 4.09 7.84
N GLU A 235 27.56 3.78 9.14
CA GLU A 235 28.79 3.28 9.73
C GLU A 235 29.23 1.97 9.10
N PHE A 236 28.29 1.04 8.90
CA PHE A 236 28.57 -0.24 8.24
C PHE A 236 28.95 -0.03 6.77
N ALA A 237 28.15 0.73 6.02
CA ALA A 237 28.34 0.95 4.59
C ALA A 237 29.69 1.63 4.27
N THR A 238 30.13 2.55 5.12
CA THR A 238 31.35 3.34 4.88
C THR A 238 32.63 2.56 5.22
N ILE A 239 32.63 1.76 6.29
CA ILE A 239 33.87 1.11 6.78
C ILE A 239 34.10 -0.31 6.24
N VAL A 240 33.04 -1.00 5.77
CA VAL A 240 33.14 -2.42 5.39
C VAL A 240 34.12 -2.68 4.23
N ILE A 241 34.11 -1.83 3.21
CA ILE A 241 34.97 -1.96 2.03
C ILE A 241 36.46 -1.76 2.40
N PRO A 242 36.87 -0.65 3.06
CA PRO A 242 38.25 -0.48 3.52
C PRO A 242 38.74 -1.61 4.43
N VAL A 243 37.89 -2.10 5.35
CA VAL A 243 38.19 -3.25 6.19
C VAL A 243 38.44 -4.50 5.35
N ALA A 244 37.56 -4.81 4.38
CA ALA A 244 37.73 -5.96 3.51
C ALA A 244 39.02 -5.87 2.67
N PHE A 245 39.35 -4.69 2.15
CA PHE A 245 40.61 -4.47 1.42
C PHE A 245 41.84 -4.65 2.32
N SER A 246 41.75 -4.38 3.62
CA SER A 246 42.86 -4.62 4.57
C SER A 246 43.16 -6.10 4.79
N MET A 247 42.22 -6.99 4.45
CA MET A 247 42.37 -8.45 4.57
C MET A 247 43.01 -9.09 3.33
N LEU A 248 43.23 -8.32 2.26
CA LEU A 248 43.78 -8.84 1.01
C LEU A 248 45.29 -9.01 1.10
N GLN A 249 45.75 -10.23 0.82
CA GLN A 249 47.14 -10.52 0.54
C GLN A 249 47.45 -10.27 -0.94
N THR A 250 48.69 -9.88 -1.27
CA THR A 250 49.10 -9.63 -2.65
C THR A 250 48.84 -10.87 -3.51
N LEU A 251 47.90 -10.77 -4.47
CA LEU A 251 47.67 -11.83 -5.45
C LEU A 251 48.87 -11.86 -6.39
N SER A 252 49.92 -12.62 -6.02
CA SER A 252 51.14 -12.74 -6.81
C SER A 252 50.82 -13.24 -8.22
N LEU A 253 50.76 -12.30 -9.16
CA LEU A 253 50.91 -12.59 -10.58
C LEU A 253 52.32 -13.13 -10.80
N LYS A 254 52.48 -14.08 -11.72
CA LYS A 254 53.80 -14.50 -12.23
C LYS A 254 54.53 -13.38 -13.00
N GLU A 255 53.95 -12.19 -13.08
CA GLU A 255 54.51 -11.00 -13.72
C GLU A 255 54.49 -9.82 -12.74
N ASN A 256 55.61 -9.09 -12.68
CA ASN A 256 55.99 -8.08 -11.68
C ASN A 256 55.12 -6.78 -11.64
N LYS A 257 53.80 -6.83 -11.90
CA LYS A 257 52.92 -5.66 -11.77
C LYS A 257 51.55 -6.03 -11.18
N THR A 258 51.47 -6.02 -9.86
CA THR A 258 50.24 -6.21 -9.05
C THR A 258 49.20 -5.10 -9.24
N THR A 259 49.56 -3.96 -9.83
CA THR A 259 48.65 -2.82 -10.06
C THR A 259 47.71 -3.03 -11.26
N ALA A 260 47.96 -4.05 -12.09
CA ALA A 260 47.14 -4.40 -13.26
C ALA A 260 45.95 -5.34 -12.94
N ILE A 261 45.55 -5.48 -11.67
CA ILE A 261 44.47 -6.39 -11.26
C ILE A 261 43.08 -5.74 -11.23
N PHE A 262 43.01 -4.42 -11.08
CA PHE A 262 41.73 -3.73 -10.96
C PHE A 262 41.10 -3.50 -12.32
N ASN A 263 39.80 -3.79 -12.46
CA ASN A 263 39.07 -3.64 -13.72
C ASN A 263 39.74 -4.39 -14.89
N ASN A 264 40.49 -5.46 -14.62
CA ASN A 264 41.21 -6.23 -15.63
C ASN A 264 40.60 -7.64 -15.79
N PRO A 265 39.90 -7.91 -16.91
CA PRO A 265 39.26 -9.19 -17.15
C PRO A 265 40.19 -10.25 -17.77
N ASP A 266 41.46 -9.93 -18.04
CA ASP A 266 42.38 -10.75 -18.86
C ASP A 266 42.46 -12.21 -18.39
N ARG A 267 42.44 -12.44 -17.07
CA ARG A 267 42.50 -13.78 -16.47
C ARG A 267 41.32 -14.67 -16.84
N PHE A 268 40.13 -14.12 -17.06
CA PHE A 268 38.94 -14.89 -17.44
C PHE A 268 38.98 -15.35 -18.90
N TYR A 269 39.72 -14.64 -19.75
CA TYR A 269 39.91 -15.00 -21.15
C TYR A 269 41.03 -16.04 -21.37
N GLU A 270 41.79 -16.38 -20.33
CA GLU A 270 42.78 -17.46 -20.40
C GLU A 270 42.13 -18.85 -20.40
N HIS A 271 42.82 -19.83 -20.99
CA HIS A 271 42.41 -21.23 -20.91
C HIS A 271 42.33 -21.66 -19.43
N GLN A 272 41.16 -22.14 -19.00
CA GLN A 272 40.82 -22.50 -17.62
C GLN A 272 41.04 -21.36 -16.60
N GLY A 273 40.81 -20.10 -17.01
CA GLY A 273 40.99 -18.93 -16.16
C GLY A 273 40.18 -18.97 -14.86
N VAL A 274 38.91 -19.39 -14.95
CA VAL A 274 38.00 -19.54 -13.82
C VAL A 274 38.53 -20.57 -12.82
N GLU A 275 38.86 -21.77 -13.28
CA GLU A 275 39.31 -22.88 -12.42
C GLU A 275 40.66 -22.58 -11.75
N LYS A 276 41.57 -21.92 -12.47
CA LYS A 276 42.85 -21.48 -11.92
C LYS A 276 42.65 -20.48 -10.79
N LEU A 277 41.76 -19.50 -10.97
CA LEU A 277 41.49 -18.48 -9.97
C LEU A 277 40.79 -19.07 -8.74
N VAL A 278 39.84 -20.00 -8.92
CA VAL A 278 39.24 -20.76 -7.80
C VAL A 278 40.33 -21.46 -6.99
N ARG A 279 41.23 -22.22 -7.63
CA ARG A 279 42.34 -22.90 -6.93
C ARG A 279 43.28 -21.92 -6.22
N GLU A 280 43.54 -20.75 -6.83
CA GLU A 280 44.36 -19.71 -6.21
C GLU A 280 43.71 -19.16 -4.94
N LEU A 281 42.41 -18.86 -4.96
CA LEU A 281 41.68 -18.36 -3.78
C LEU A 281 41.59 -19.40 -2.66
N HIS A 282 41.45 -20.70 -2.99
CA HIS A 282 41.39 -21.77 -1.99
C HIS A 282 42.75 -22.11 -1.36
N SER A 283 43.86 -21.76 -2.03
CA SER A 283 45.22 -22.08 -1.56
C SER A 283 45.87 -20.95 -0.77
N LYS A 284 45.32 -19.73 -0.83
CA LYS A 284 45.87 -18.56 -0.13
C LYS A 284 45.10 -18.28 1.15
N GLN A 285 45.84 -17.90 2.20
CA GLN A 285 45.26 -17.49 3.48
C GLN A 285 44.84 -16.01 3.44
N ALA A 286 43.73 -15.68 4.08
CA ALA A 286 43.33 -14.28 4.28
C ALA A 286 44.20 -13.60 5.34
N GLU A 287 44.47 -12.30 5.18
CA GLU A 287 45.07 -11.50 6.24
C GLU A 287 44.00 -11.04 7.25
N ARG A 288 44.42 -10.78 8.48
CA ARG A 288 43.53 -10.19 9.48
C ARG A 288 43.36 -8.70 9.19
N PRO A 289 42.17 -8.12 9.45
CA PRO A 289 42.01 -6.68 9.40
C PRO A 289 43.06 -5.97 10.25
N GLY A 290 43.63 -4.90 9.72
CA GLY A 290 44.71 -4.18 10.39
C GLY A 290 45.06 -2.86 9.74
N LEU A 291 45.81 -2.03 10.47
CA LEU A 291 46.36 -0.77 9.96
C LEU A 291 47.43 -0.95 8.87
N LYS A 292 47.99 -2.16 8.74
CA LYS A 292 48.95 -2.47 7.69
C LYS A 292 48.19 -2.88 6.43
N MET A 293 48.23 -2.03 5.42
CA MET A 293 47.64 -2.28 4.10
C MET A 293 48.74 -2.32 3.02
N ASP A 294 48.54 -3.15 2.00
CA ASP A 294 49.49 -3.31 0.88
C ASP A 294 49.66 -1.99 0.09
N ILE A 295 50.88 -1.75 -0.43
CA ILE A 295 51.24 -0.54 -1.18
C ILE A 295 50.41 -0.34 -2.44
N ASN A 296 49.81 -1.41 -2.98
CA ASN A 296 48.89 -1.33 -4.11
C ASN A 296 47.62 -0.53 -3.78
N PHE A 297 47.23 -0.43 -2.50
CA PHE A 297 46.10 0.37 -2.04
C PHE A 297 46.52 1.76 -1.52
N ARG A 298 47.83 1.98 -1.32
CA ARG A 298 48.44 3.22 -0.84
C ARG A 298 49.33 3.83 -1.93
N GLY A 299 48.71 4.58 -2.86
CA GLY A 299 49.42 5.28 -3.94
C GLY A 299 49.31 4.63 -5.32
N HIS A 300 48.72 3.43 -5.43
CA HIS A 300 48.52 2.73 -6.71
C HIS A 300 47.09 2.21 -6.92
N PHE A 301 46.13 2.61 -6.08
CA PHE A 301 44.75 2.15 -6.20
C PHE A 301 44.13 2.66 -7.50
N LEU A 302 43.50 1.78 -8.28
CA LEU A 302 42.92 2.06 -9.60
C LEU A 302 43.88 2.76 -10.59
N GLN A 303 45.18 2.51 -10.46
CA GLN A 303 46.20 3.08 -11.34
C GLN A 303 45.91 2.74 -12.81
N SER A 304 45.92 3.74 -13.69
CA SER A 304 45.79 3.55 -15.14
C SER A 304 47.16 3.34 -15.82
N ASN A 305 47.19 2.57 -16.91
CA ASN A 305 48.36 2.36 -17.76
C ASN A 305 48.96 3.67 -18.32
N ASN A 306 48.19 4.76 -18.34
CA ASN A 306 48.60 6.05 -18.91
C ASN A 306 49.24 7.02 -17.90
N ASN A 307 49.19 6.76 -16.58
CA ASN A 307 49.52 7.74 -15.52
C ASN A 307 50.90 7.56 -14.87
N ASN A 308 51.97 7.31 -15.65
CA ASN A 308 53.37 7.25 -15.16
C ASN A 308 53.68 6.33 -13.96
N GLY A 309 52.75 5.53 -13.46
CA GLY A 309 52.97 4.74 -12.25
C GLY A 309 52.04 5.04 -11.07
N ILE A 310 51.31 6.15 -11.06
CA ILE A 310 50.65 6.65 -9.84
C ILE A 310 49.13 6.49 -9.84
N GLY A 311 48.58 6.04 -8.72
CA GLY A 311 47.15 5.86 -8.46
C GLY A 311 46.69 6.60 -7.20
N LEU A 312 45.52 6.21 -6.70
CA LEU A 312 44.91 6.81 -5.51
C LEU A 312 45.37 6.13 -4.22
N ASP A 313 45.10 6.77 -3.08
CA ASP A 313 45.28 6.21 -1.73
C ASP A 313 43.89 5.90 -1.16
N LEU A 314 43.56 4.61 -1.10
CA LEU A 314 42.24 4.12 -0.68
C LEU A 314 41.93 4.50 0.77
N ILE A 315 42.90 4.44 1.67
CA ILE A 315 42.70 4.73 3.10
C ILE A 315 42.45 6.22 3.29
N SER A 316 43.21 7.08 2.62
CA SER A 316 43.02 8.53 2.69
C SER A 316 41.64 8.93 2.17
N ILE A 317 41.19 8.31 1.08
CA ILE A 317 39.83 8.49 0.54
C ILE A 317 38.79 7.97 1.54
N ALA A 318 38.99 6.80 2.13
CA ALA A 318 38.06 6.23 3.11
C ALA A 318 37.91 7.09 4.38
N LEU A 319 39.00 7.67 4.88
CA LEU A 319 38.95 8.60 6.03
C LEU A 319 38.25 9.91 5.66
N LYS A 320 38.50 10.42 4.45
CA LYS A 320 37.80 11.60 3.95
C LYS A 320 36.30 11.34 3.80
N GLN A 321 35.95 10.16 3.29
CA GLN A 321 34.59 9.66 3.15
C GLN A 321 33.88 9.53 4.51
N GLU A 322 34.54 8.93 5.49
CA GLU A 322 34.05 8.80 6.86
C GLU A 322 33.66 10.17 7.45
N ARG A 323 34.52 11.17 7.25
CA ARG A 323 34.28 12.54 7.72
C ARG A 323 33.18 13.24 6.92
N ASP A 324 33.09 13.03 5.61
CA ASP A 324 31.97 13.53 4.78
C ASP A 324 30.62 12.97 5.24
N HIS A 325 30.60 11.68 5.58
CA HIS A 325 29.42 10.98 6.08
C HIS A 325 29.09 11.28 7.54
N GLY A 326 29.95 12.01 8.26
CA GLY A 326 29.69 12.44 9.63
C GLY A 326 29.66 11.28 10.63
N LEU A 327 30.46 10.23 10.42
CA LEU A 327 30.52 9.08 11.31
C LEU A 327 30.99 9.49 12.72
N PRO A 328 30.47 8.85 13.78
CA PRO A 328 30.92 9.11 15.15
C PRO A 328 32.35 8.60 15.36
N SER A 329 33.08 9.20 16.30
CA SER A 329 34.43 8.75 16.63
C SER A 329 34.45 7.33 17.18
N TYR A 330 35.61 6.67 17.08
CA TYR A 330 35.83 5.33 17.61
C TYR A 330 35.38 5.20 19.07
N ASN A 331 35.79 6.13 19.94
CA ASN A 331 35.43 6.08 21.36
C ASN A 331 33.91 6.25 21.60
N SER A 332 33.22 7.02 20.76
CA SER A 332 31.77 7.18 20.83
C SER A 332 31.05 5.89 20.43
N MET A 333 31.52 5.25 19.36
CA MET A 333 30.99 3.95 18.91
C MET A 333 31.25 2.83 19.92
N ARG A 334 32.39 2.82 20.61
CA ARG A 334 32.66 1.90 21.71
C ARG A 334 31.58 1.98 22.80
N VAL A 335 31.27 3.19 23.25
CA VAL A 335 30.24 3.43 24.27
C VAL A 335 28.86 2.97 23.77
N TYR A 336 28.52 3.27 22.53
CA TYR A 336 27.27 2.79 21.90
C TYR A 336 27.18 1.25 21.87
N CYS A 337 28.31 0.59 21.66
CA CYS A 337 28.44 -0.86 21.69
C CYS A 337 28.47 -1.48 23.10
N GLY A 338 28.36 -0.65 24.15
CA GLY A 338 28.41 -1.08 25.55
C GLY A 338 29.82 -1.41 26.04
N LEU A 339 30.86 -0.92 25.36
CA LEU A 339 32.26 -1.05 25.76
C LEU A 339 32.70 0.15 26.60
N GLU A 340 33.77 -0.02 27.38
CA GLU A 340 34.31 1.04 28.23
C GLU A 340 34.79 2.25 27.42
N LYS A 341 34.42 3.44 27.91
CA LYS A 341 34.84 4.73 27.36
C LYS A 341 36.29 5.00 27.75
N LEU A 342 37.10 5.30 26.76
CA LEU A 342 38.51 5.64 26.94
C LEU A 342 38.67 7.08 27.43
N GLN A 343 39.55 7.29 28.41
CA GLN A 343 39.91 8.61 28.94
C GLN A 343 41.30 9.07 28.47
N SER A 344 42.18 8.14 28.08
CA SER A 344 43.55 8.46 27.69
C SER A 344 44.11 7.48 26.66
N PHE A 345 45.14 7.89 25.92
CA PHE A 345 45.83 7.00 24.97
C PHE A 345 46.52 5.80 25.66
N GLY A 346 46.82 5.91 26.97
CA GLY A 346 47.39 4.80 27.74
C GLY A 346 46.45 3.60 27.84
N GLU A 347 45.14 3.85 27.97
CA GLU A 347 44.11 2.82 28.05
C GLU A 347 43.91 2.06 26.73
N LEU A 348 44.30 2.64 25.59
CA LEU A 348 44.25 1.95 24.29
C LEU A 348 45.21 0.77 24.23
N ARG A 349 46.37 0.82 24.91
CA ARG A 349 47.47 -0.14 24.72
C ARG A 349 47.02 -1.60 24.85
N SER A 350 46.21 -1.91 25.87
CA SER A 350 45.71 -3.28 26.12
C SER A 350 44.68 -3.75 25.08
N LEU A 351 44.06 -2.82 24.35
CA LEU A 351 43.01 -3.07 23.36
C LEU A 351 43.56 -3.19 21.94
N LEU A 352 44.76 -2.66 21.64
CA LEU A 352 45.31 -2.59 20.29
C LEU A 352 46.16 -3.80 19.91
N ILE A 353 46.10 -4.22 18.65
CA ILE A 353 46.90 -5.34 18.09
C ILE A 353 48.41 -5.12 18.36
N ASN A 354 48.87 -3.88 18.19
CA ASN A 354 50.22 -3.46 18.51
C ASN A 354 50.17 -2.26 19.45
N GLU A 355 50.70 -2.42 20.67
CA GLU A 355 50.61 -1.40 21.73
C GLU A 355 51.32 -0.10 21.37
N SER A 356 52.37 -0.16 20.52
CA SER A 356 53.10 1.03 20.06
C SER A 356 52.27 1.96 19.18
N VAL A 357 51.15 1.47 18.62
CA VAL A 357 50.23 2.29 17.82
C VAL A 357 49.55 3.35 18.70
N ALA A 358 49.34 3.09 19.99
CA ALA A 358 48.76 4.08 20.90
C ALA A 358 49.61 5.36 20.95
N ASP A 359 50.93 5.22 20.97
CA ASP A 359 51.86 6.35 20.98
C ASP A 359 51.85 7.09 19.64
N GLN A 360 51.72 6.37 18.52
CA GLN A 360 51.59 6.99 17.20
C GLN A 360 50.29 7.78 17.07
N LEU A 361 49.16 7.22 17.53
CA LEU A 361 47.87 7.92 17.52
C LEU A 361 47.92 9.19 18.39
N ALA A 362 48.63 9.16 19.53
CA ALA A 362 48.82 10.34 20.37
C ALA A 362 49.65 11.46 19.70
N THR A 363 50.39 11.16 18.63
CA THR A 363 51.08 12.20 17.81
C THR A 363 50.20 12.79 16.72
N ILE A 364 49.09 12.11 16.37
CA ILE A 364 48.21 12.47 15.25
C ILE A 364 46.91 13.12 15.76
N TYR A 365 46.33 12.56 16.83
CA TYR A 365 45.08 13.02 17.43
C TYR A 365 45.34 13.72 18.75
N GLU A 366 44.63 14.82 19.01
CA GLU A 366 44.74 15.58 20.26
C GLU A 366 44.17 14.80 21.45
N HIS A 367 43.03 14.13 21.26
CA HIS A 367 42.37 13.33 22.28
C HIS A 367 41.89 11.98 21.73
N VAL A 368 41.71 10.98 22.60
CA VAL A 368 41.13 9.67 22.22
C VAL A 368 39.68 9.76 21.68
N ASN A 369 39.03 10.91 21.81
CA ASN A 369 37.69 11.16 21.28
C ASN A 369 37.73 11.58 19.80
N ASP A 370 38.90 11.92 19.27
CA ASP A 370 39.08 12.42 17.91
C ASP A 370 39.49 11.30 16.94
N ILE A 371 39.77 10.10 17.46
CA ILE A 371 40.16 8.95 16.65
C ILE A 371 39.01 8.57 15.71
N ASP A 372 39.24 8.68 14.40
CA ASP A 372 38.32 8.22 13.36
C ASP A 372 37.95 6.74 13.61
N LEU A 373 36.67 6.38 13.44
CA LEU A 373 36.12 5.04 13.63
C LEU A 373 36.92 4.00 12.87
N LEU A 374 37.21 4.23 11.58
CA LEU A 374 37.93 3.27 10.73
C LEU A 374 39.32 2.94 11.29
N ILE A 375 40.06 3.94 11.76
CA ILE A 375 41.40 3.75 12.36
C ILE A 375 41.29 2.96 13.66
N GLY A 376 40.33 3.33 14.51
CA GLY A 376 40.10 2.64 15.77
C GLY A 376 39.78 1.16 15.59
N VAL A 377 38.84 0.81 14.70
CA VAL A 377 38.42 -0.58 14.50
C VAL A 377 39.48 -1.45 13.83
N LEU A 378 40.32 -0.88 12.96
CA LEU A 378 41.46 -1.58 12.33
C LEU A 378 42.63 -1.77 13.29
N ALA A 379 42.77 -0.91 14.30
CA ALA A 379 43.84 -1.00 15.31
C ALA A 379 43.48 -1.95 16.46
N GLU A 380 42.19 -2.12 16.75
CA GLU A 380 41.65 -2.90 17.85
C GLU A 380 41.87 -4.43 17.67
N ARG A 381 42.21 -5.14 18.76
CA ARG A 381 42.38 -6.60 18.75
C ARG A 381 41.06 -7.31 18.42
N PRO A 382 41.06 -8.36 17.57
CA PRO A 382 39.89 -9.20 17.33
C PRO A 382 39.34 -9.88 18.58
N ASN A 383 38.05 -10.17 18.58
CA ASN A 383 37.44 -11.06 19.58
C ASN A 383 38.07 -12.46 19.53
N LYS A 384 38.07 -13.17 20.66
CA LYS A 384 38.60 -14.54 20.72
C LYS A 384 37.80 -15.45 19.78
N GLY A 385 38.47 -16.07 18.80
CA GLY A 385 37.82 -16.94 17.82
C GLY A 385 37.06 -16.21 16.72
N ALA A 386 37.25 -14.89 16.56
CA ALA A 386 36.65 -14.07 15.52
C ALA A 386 37.72 -13.37 14.68
N PHE A 387 37.35 -12.95 13.46
CA PHE A 387 38.19 -12.08 12.63
C PHE A 387 38.05 -10.60 13.00
N LEU A 388 36.88 -10.18 13.49
CA LEU A 388 36.56 -8.78 13.75
C LEU A 388 36.79 -8.39 15.23
N SER A 389 37.15 -7.12 15.44
CA SER A 389 37.32 -6.49 16.76
C SER A 389 35.98 -6.28 17.49
N PRO A 390 35.95 -6.13 18.83
CA PRO A 390 34.73 -5.92 19.61
C PRO A 390 33.80 -4.85 19.04
N THR A 391 34.35 -3.68 18.68
CA THR A 391 33.56 -2.56 18.13
C THR A 391 33.01 -2.93 16.75
N LEU A 392 33.83 -3.55 15.89
CA LEU A 392 33.43 -3.93 14.53
C LEU A 392 32.43 -5.10 14.54
N SER A 393 32.59 -6.07 15.43
CA SER A 393 31.64 -7.16 15.69
C SER A 393 30.29 -6.63 16.15
N CYS A 394 30.26 -5.55 16.92
CA CYS A 394 29.02 -4.89 17.31
C CYS A 394 28.29 -4.24 16.12
N ILE A 395 29.02 -3.49 15.27
CA ILE A 395 28.45 -2.85 14.07
C ILE A 395 27.88 -3.91 13.12
N PHE A 396 28.67 -4.94 12.78
CA PHE A 396 28.22 -6.04 11.94
C PHE A 396 27.07 -6.83 12.57
N GLY A 397 27.18 -7.17 13.86
CA GLY A 397 26.17 -7.95 14.57
C GLY A 397 24.81 -7.26 14.55
N ARG A 398 24.78 -5.94 14.80
CA ARG A 398 23.55 -5.14 14.71
C ARG A 398 23.04 -4.99 13.28
N GLN A 399 23.92 -4.78 12.30
CA GLN A 399 23.52 -4.69 10.90
C GLN A 399 22.83 -5.96 10.42
N PHE A 400 23.43 -7.13 10.70
CA PHE A 400 22.87 -8.41 10.27
C PHE A 400 21.68 -8.86 11.12
N GLN A 401 21.56 -8.38 12.37
CA GLN A 401 20.36 -8.59 13.19
C GLN A 401 19.12 -8.00 12.51
N LYS A 402 19.25 -6.81 11.89
CA LYS A 402 18.18 -6.19 11.10
C LYS A 402 17.76 -7.00 9.86
N LEU A 403 18.64 -7.87 9.35
CA LEU A 403 18.41 -8.68 8.14
C LEU A 403 17.90 -10.08 8.46
N CYS A 404 18.09 -10.56 9.70
CA CYS A 404 17.75 -11.91 10.14
C CYS A 404 16.25 -12.20 10.19
N ASN A 405 15.39 -11.18 10.06
CA ASN A 405 13.95 -11.34 10.21
C ASN A 405 13.21 -11.82 8.94
N VAL A 406 13.93 -12.24 7.89
CA VAL A 406 13.35 -12.74 6.64
C VAL A 406 13.46 -14.26 6.57
N THR A 407 12.33 -14.98 6.55
CA THR A 407 12.29 -16.45 6.57
C THR A 407 11.78 -17.04 5.26
N GLY A 408 12.47 -18.07 4.73
CA GLY A 408 12.06 -18.72 3.49
C GLY A 408 13.00 -19.78 2.90
N ILE A 409 13.86 -20.42 3.70
CA ILE A 409 14.94 -21.28 3.17
C ILE A 409 14.96 -22.62 3.91
N ARG A 410 14.72 -23.71 3.19
CA ARG A 410 14.41 -25.01 3.78
C ARG A 410 15.53 -26.07 3.73
N GLN A 411 16.73 -25.80 3.20
CA GLN A 411 18.02 -26.53 3.44
C GLN A 411 19.07 -26.21 2.35
N ILE A 412 20.39 -26.28 2.66
CA ILE A 412 21.54 -26.73 1.80
C ILE A 412 22.89 -26.69 2.59
N GLN A 413 23.70 -27.76 2.44
CA GLN A 413 25.14 -28.07 2.70
C GLN A 413 26.06 -27.18 3.59
N LEU A 414 26.88 -27.82 4.44
CA LEU A 414 27.88 -27.23 5.35
C LEU A 414 29.30 -27.02 4.74
N SER A 415 29.82 -25.81 4.88
CA SER A 415 31.24 -25.40 5.04
C SER A 415 32.08 -25.06 3.79
N ALA A 416 31.82 -23.90 3.18
CA ALA A 416 32.57 -23.30 2.07
C ALA A 416 33.78 -22.42 2.49
N PHE A 417 33.96 -22.07 3.77
CA PHE A 417 34.98 -21.10 4.23
C PHE A 417 36.04 -21.64 5.21
N MET A 418 36.15 -22.96 5.41
CA MET A 418 37.14 -23.56 6.31
C MET A 418 38.28 -24.27 5.53
N HIS A 419 39.52 -24.15 6.02
CA HIS A 419 40.68 -24.90 5.52
C HIS A 419 40.64 -26.36 6.01
N SER A 420 41.04 -27.32 5.17
CA SER A 420 41.08 -28.75 5.51
C SER A 420 42.21 -29.12 6.49
N ASP A 421 41.92 -29.95 7.49
CA ASP A 421 42.86 -30.50 8.49
C ASP A 421 42.97 -32.03 8.37
N ILE A 422 44.18 -32.55 8.63
CA ILE A 422 44.68 -33.91 8.43
C ILE A 422 44.04 -35.02 9.29
N TYR A 423 42.98 -34.73 10.04
CA TYR A 423 42.21 -35.76 10.76
C TYR A 423 40.79 -36.00 10.22
N GLU A 424 40.35 -35.27 9.20
CA GLU A 424 39.23 -35.68 8.34
C GLU A 424 39.50 -35.20 6.91
N ASN A 425 40.15 -36.04 6.11
CA ASN A 425 40.40 -35.78 4.70
C ASN A 425 40.03 -37.01 3.85
N SER A 426 39.14 -36.80 2.89
CA SER A 426 39.20 -37.52 1.62
C SER A 426 39.35 -36.47 0.50
N PRO A 427 40.26 -36.67 -0.47
CA PRO A 427 40.53 -35.68 -1.51
C PRO A 427 39.38 -35.60 -2.51
N LEU A 428 38.88 -34.40 -2.79
CA LEU A 428 38.02 -34.15 -3.94
C LEU A 428 38.89 -34.06 -5.20
N LEU A 429 38.96 -35.18 -5.91
CA LEU A 429 39.49 -35.26 -7.26
C LEU A 429 38.57 -34.51 -8.23
N CYS A 430 39.12 -34.06 -9.36
CA CYS A 430 38.48 -33.21 -10.39
C CYS A 430 37.19 -33.76 -11.06
N GLU A 431 36.58 -34.82 -10.51
CA GLU A 431 35.25 -35.32 -10.85
C GLU A 431 34.19 -34.93 -9.79
N SER A 432 34.55 -34.13 -8.78
CA SER A 432 33.65 -33.87 -7.66
C SER A 432 32.49 -32.94 -7.97
N THR A 433 31.29 -33.46 -7.71
CA THR A 433 29.99 -32.91 -8.04
C THR A 433 29.41 -32.07 -6.89
N ILE A 434 29.97 -30.87 -6.65
CA ILE A 434 29.52 -29.96 -5.57
C ILE A 434 28.05 -29.52 -5.71
N PHE A 435 27.44 -29.66 -6.89
CA PHE A 435 26.05 -29.25 -7.12
C PHE A 435 25.10 -30.37 -7.55
N GLN A 436 25.51 -31.64 -7.64
CA GLN A 436 24.68 -32.62 -8.36
C GLN A 436 23.36 -33.05 -7.69
N ASN A 437 23.18 -32.97 -6.37
CA ASN A 437 21.99 -33.55 -5.76
C ASN A 437 21.22 -32.58 -4.84
N PHE A 438 20.84 -31.41 -5.35
CA PHE A 438 19.69 -30.69 -4.76
C PHE A 438 18.41 -31.37 -5.24
N ASN A 439 17.69 -32.02 -4.32
CA ASN A 439 16.44 -32.68 -4.65
C ASN A 439 15.37 -31.62 -5.00
N LEU A 440 15.17 -31.37 -6.29
CA LEU A 440 14.15 -30.45 -6.79
C LEU A 440 12.73 -31.05 -6.72
N GLU A 441 12.54 -32.32 -6.36
CA GLU A 441 11.21 -32.97 -6.28
C GLU A 441 10.16 -32.19 -5.47
N PRO A 442 10.49 -31.50 -4.35
CA PRO A 442 9.50 -30.67 -3.65
C PRO A 442 8.96 -29.49 -4.47
N TRP A 443 9.64 -29.09 -5.55
CA TRP A 443 9.22 -28.07 -6.51
C TRP A 443 8.57 -28.67 -7.76
N ARG A 444 8.34 -29.99 -7.79
CA ARG A 444 7.53 -30.63 -8.84
C ARG A 444 6.09 -30.15 -8.68
N ASP A 445 5.67 -29.38 -9.66
CA ASP A 445 4.31 -28.86 -9.73
C ASP A 445 3.41 -29.92 -10.39
N GLN A 446 2.47 -30.46 -9.60
CA GLN A 446 1.51 -31.47 -10.05
C GLN A 446 0.26 -30.86 -10.68
N GLU A 447 0.13 -29.53 -10.68
CA GLU A 447 -0.98 -28.87 -11.34
C GLU A 447 -0.78 -28.97 -12.86
N VAL A 448 -1.73 -29.63 -13.53
CA VAL A 448 -1.75 -29.66 -14.99
C VAL A 448 -2.04 -28.23 -15.44
N PRO A 449 -1.09 -27.59 -16.11
CA PRO A 449 -1.24 -26.23 -16.56
C PRO A 449 -2.11 -26.28 -17.81
N LEU A 450 -3.13 -25.43 -17.83
CA LEU A 450 -3.65 -24.96 -19.09
C LEU A 450 -2.54 -24.15 -19.77
N ARG A 451 -1.75 -24.82 -20.63
CA ARG A 451 -0.87 -24.14 -21.59
C ARG A 451 -1.76 -23.35 -22.54
N LEU A 452 -1.93 -22.08 -22.24
CA LEU A 452 -2.51 -21.15 -23.20
C LEU A 452 -1.51 -20.97 -24.35
N PRO A 453 -1.93 -21.05 -25.63
CA PRO A 453 -1.10 -20.81 -26.81
C PRO A 453 -0.79 -19.32 -27.01
N ILE A 454 -0.65 -18.56 -25.93
CA ILE A 454 -0.49 -17.10 -25.96
C ILE A 454 0.96 -16.77 -25.60
N ASN A 455 1.69 -16.17 -26.53
CA ASN A 455 2.97 -15.51 -26.28
C ASN A 455 2.79 -13.98 -26.19
N ASP A 456 3.80 -13.28 -25.68
CA ASP A 456 3.81 -11.81 -25.55
C ASP A 456 3.47 -11.08 -26.85
N GLU A 457 3.84 -11.63 -28.02
CA GLU A 457 3.53 -11.07 -29.33
C GLU A 457 2.03 -11.16 -29.65
N THR A 458 1.39 -12.28 -29.31
CA THR A 458 -0.05 -12.47 -29.44
C THR A 458 -0.80 -11.49 -28.56
N ILE A 459 -0.34 -11.27 -27.32
CA ILE A 459 -0.93 -10.29 -26.39
C ILE A 459 -0.82 -8.88 -26.96
N LYS A 460 0.37 -8.48 -27.45
CA LYS A 460 0.58 -7.16 -28.08
C LYS A 460 -0.33 -6.97 -29.31
N LYS A 461 -0.44 -7.99 -30.16
CA LYS A 461 -1.31 -7.96 -31.35
C LYS A 461 -2.78 -7.81 -30.98
N VAL A 462 -3.26 -8.58 -29.99
CA VAL A 462 -4.65 -8.52 -29.52
C VAL A 462 -4.96 -7.16 -28.92
N ILE A 463 -4.08 -6.62 -28.07
CA ILE A 463 -4.26 -5.28 -27.49
C ILE A 463 -4.31 -4.22 -28.60
N LYS A 464 -3.44 -4.32 -29.61
CA LYS A 464 -3.45 -3.39 -30.75
C LYS A 464 -4.75 -3.47 -31.56
N LEU A 465 -5.27 -4.68 -31.78
CA LEU A 465 -6.55 -4.89 -32.43
C LEU A 465 -7.70 -4.31 -31.59
N ALA A 466 -7.67 -4.51 -30.27
CA ALA A 466 -8.65 -3.96 -29.34
C ALA A 466 -8.65 -2.43 -29.36
N GLU A 467 -7.47 -1.78 -29.33
CA GLU A 467 -7.35 -0.33 -29.48
C GLU A 467 -8.03 0.17 -30.77
N LEU A 468 -7.76 -0.48 -31.90
CA LEU A 468 -8.36 -0.12 -33.19
C LEU A 468 -9.88 -0.33 -33.21
N ASN A 469 -10.38 -1.43 -32.65
CA ASN A 469 -11.80 -1.71 -32.56
C ASN A 469 -12.53 -0.65 -31.70
N ILE A 470 -11.94 -0.27 -30.56
CA ILE A 470 -12.50 0.77 -29.67
C ILE A 470 -12.46 2.15 -30.35
N GLN A 471 -11.39 2.49 -31.08
CA GLN A 471 -11.33 3.74 -31.85
C GLN A 471 -12.42 3.79 -32.92
N GLU A 472 -12.62 2.70 -33.66
CA GLU A 472 -13.66 2.62 -34.69
C GLU A 472 -15.07 2.61 -34.10
N GLN A 473 -15.27 1.97 -32.95
CA GLN A 473 -16.53 2.07 -32.20
C GLN A 473 -16.84 3.53 -31.84
N ARG A 474 -15.90 4.25 -31.21
CA ARG A 474 -16.09 5.66 -30.83
C ARG A 474 -16.40 6.54 -32.04
N ARG A 475 -15.73 6.30 -33.18
CA ARG A 475 -15.98 7.03 -34.43
C ARG A 475 -17.42 6.81 -34.93
N ARG A 476 -17.91 5.57 -34.89
CA ARG A 476 -19.30 5.23 -35.25
C ARG A 476 -20.31 5.87 -34.30
N GLU A 477 -20.05 5.81 -32.99
CA GLU A 477 -20.88 6.46 -31.97
C GLU A 477 -20.98 7.97 -32.19
N SER A 478 -19.87 8.66 -32.50
CA SER A 478 -19.90 10.10 -32.81
C SER A 478 -20.83 10.41 -33.99
N LEU A 479 -20.78 9.61 -35.06
CA LEU A 479 -21.65 9.79 -36.23
C LEU A 479 -23.11 9.48 -35.92
N ASN A 480 -23.36 8.42 -35.16
CA ASN A 480 -24.68 8.02 -34.72
C ASN A 480 -25.34 9.09 -33.86
N ILE A 481 -24.61 9.63 -32.88
CA ILE A 481 -25.09 10.72 -32.02
C ILE A 481 -25.39 11.97 -32.86
N GLN A 482 -24.48 12.38 -33.75
CA GLN A 482 -24.70 13.54 -34.63
C GLN A 482 -25.93 13.38 -35.53
N LYS A 483 -26.23 12.16 -35.98
CA LYS A 483 -27.33 11.87 -36.91
C LYS A 483 -28.67 11.65 -36.21
N ASN A 484 -28.67 10.87 -35.12
CA ASN A 484 -29.86 10.27 -34.53
C ASN A 484 -30.23 10.87 -33.17
N GLN A 485 -29.34 11.66 -32.54
CA GLN A 485 -29.62 12.30 -31.26
C GLN A 485 -29.88 13.80 -31.43
N SER A 486 -31.04 14.25 -30.97
CA SER A 486 -31.33 15.68 -30.82
C SER A 486 -30.79 16.24 -29.50
N THR A 487 -30.57 17.55 -29.42
CA THR A 487 -30.03 18.20 -28.22
C THR A 487 -30.96 18.06 -27.01
N LEU A 488 -30.53 17.33 -25.99
CA LEU A 488 -31.19 17.26 -24.68
C LEU A 488 -31.20 18.66 -24.04
N ARG A 489 -32.36 19.08 -23.50
CA ARG A 489 -32.54 20.42 -22.93
C ARG A 489 -32.48 20.39 -21.41
N PHE A 490 -32.01 21.49 -20.83
CA PHE A 490 -32.13 21.74 -19.40
C PHE A 490 -33.60 21.59 -18.96
N GLY A 491 -33.84 20.79 -17.91
CA GLY A 491 -35.17 20.43 -17.42
C GLY A 491 -35.63 19.00 -17.75
N ASP A 492 -35.05 18.36 -18.78
CA ASP A 492 -35.33 16.95 -19.10
C ASP A 492 -34.91 16.02 -17.94
N PRO A 493 -35.75 15.09 -17.47
CA PRO A 493 -35.38 14.11 -16.44
C PRO A 493 -34.10 13.33 -16.77
N LEU A 494 -33.87 12.96 -18.03
CA LEU A 494 -32.66 12.24 -18.44
C LEU A 494 -31.40 13.12 -18.32
N PHE A 495 -31.53 14.42 -18.61
CA PHE A 495 -30.44 15.37 -18.41
C PHE A 495 -30.05 15.45 -16.93
N ALA A 496 -31.03 15.46 -16.03
CA ALA A 496 -30.76 15.47 -14.60
C ALA A 496 -30.09 14.18 -14.13
N TYR A 497 -30.69 13.03 -14.44
CA TYR A 497 -30.15 11.72 -14.06
C TYR A 497 -28.74 11.47 -14.60
N SER A 498 -28.46 11.84 -15.86
CA SER A 498 -27.14 11.58 -16.46
C SER A 498 -26.02 12.42 -15.84
N ASN A 499 -26.33 13.62 -15.36
CA ASN A 499 -25.37 14.50 -14.67
C ASN A 499 -25.16 14.10 -13.22
N MET A 500 -26.19 13.61 -12.54
CA MET A 500 -26.05 12.99 -11.23
C MET A 500 -25.07 11.80 -11.25
N MET A 501 -25.09 11.01 -12.34
CA MET A 501 -24.23 9.83 -12.52
C MET A 501 -22.97 10.13 -13.36
N ARG A 502 -22.50 11.38 -13.38
CA ARG A 502 -21.41 11.83 -14.26
C ARG A 502 -20.08 11.18 -13.86
N PRO A 503 -19.28 10.71 -14.82
CA PRO A 503 -17.96 10.21 -14.52
C PRO A 503 -16.95 11.35 -14.25
N LYS A 504 -16.23 11.25 -13.14
CA LYS A 504 -15.04 12.07 -12.84
C LYS A 504 -13.94 11.83 -13.89
N GLN A 505 -13.03 12.80 -14.05
CA GLN A 505 -11.97 12.72 -15.08
C GLN A 505 -11.07 11.49 -14.92
N HIS A 506 -10.67 11.16 -13.69
CA HIS A 506 -9.88 9.95 -13.40
C HIS A 506 -10.66 8.66 -13.74
N SER A 507 -11.96 8.61 -13.42
CA SER A 507 -12.84 7.50 -13.82
C SER A 507 -12.86 7.31 -15.33
N LYS A 508 -12.95 8.42 -16.10
CA LYS A 508 -12.93 8.38 -17.57
C LYS A 508 -11.61 7.86 -18.12
N ALA A 509 -10.48 8.26 -17.54
CA ALA A 509 -9.16 7.77 -17.94
C ALA A 509 -9.04 6.26 -17.67
N HIS A 510 -9.42 5.84 -16.47
CA HIS A 510 -9.40 4.45 -16.05
C HIS A 510 -10.34 3.58 -16.90
N ALA A 511 -11.53 4.07 -17.26
CA ALA A 511 -12.46 3.32 -18.09
C ALA A 511 -12.01 3.13 -19.56
N ARG A 512 -11.23 4.05 -20.13
CA ARG A 512 -10.59 3.86 -21.45
C ARG A 512 -9.65 2.66 -21.42
N VAL A 513 -8.91 2.60 -20.32
CA VAL A 513 -8.20 1.45 -19.74
C VAL A 513 -8.92 0.12 -19.94
N SER A 514 -9.94 0.01 -19.10
CA SER A 514 -10.81 -1.15 -18.97
C SER A 514 -11.51 -1.53 -20.28
N ALA A 515 -11.87 -0.56 -21.14
CA ALA A 515 -12.50 -0.81 -22.43
C ALA A 515 -11.60 -1.59 -23.38
N ILE A 516 -10.30 -1.23 -23.44
CA ILE A 516 -9.31 -1.96 -24.26
C ILE A 516 -9.12 -3.37 -23.70
N LEU A 517 -9.07 -3.53 -22.39
CA LEU A 517 -8.93 -4.84 -21.74
C LEU A 517 -10.15 -5.73 -21.98
N LEU A 518 -11.36 -5.19 -21.87
CA LEU A 518 -12.60 -5.92 -22.15
C LEU A 518 -12.63 -6.41 -23.61
N GLU A 519 -12.32 -5.51 -24.54
CA GLU A 519 -12.30 -5.86 -25.97
C GLU A 519 -11.18 -6.86 -26.28
N SER A 520 -10.02 -6.76 -25.60
CA SER A 520 -8.94 -7.74 -25.71
C SER A 520 -9.44 -9.13 -25.28
N THR A 521 -10.14 -9.24 -24.16
CA THR A 521 -10.72 -10.52 -23.72
C THR A 521 -11.77 -11.06 -24.71
N ARG A 522 -12.57 -10.19 -25.33
CA ARG A 522 -13.51 -10.59 -26.39
C ARG A 522 -12.80 -11.15 -27.62
N ILE A 523 -11.72 -10.50 -28.07
CA ILE A 523 -10.91 -10.99 -29.21
C ILE A 523 -10.28 -12.34 -28.87
N PHE A 524 -9.75 -12.48 -27.66
CA PHE A 524 -9.20 -13.73 -27.14
C PHE A 524 -10.25 -14.86 -27.15
N SER A 525 -11.44 -14.62 -26.61
CA SER A 525 -12.50 -15.63 -26.52
C SER A 525 -13.11 -16.00 -27.88
N SER A 526 -13.25 -15.04 -28.80
CA SER A 526 -13.87 -15.28 -30.12
C SER A 526 -12.93 -15.84 -31.18
N GLY A 527 -11.60 -15.71 -31.02
CA GLY A 527 -10.61 -16.15 -32.01
C GLY A 527 -10.62 -15.39 -33.35
N GLN A 528 -11.52 -14.42 -33.53
CA GLN A 528 -11.66 -13.68 -34.79
C GLN A 528 -10.42 -12.82 -35.07
N LYS A 529 -9.91 -12.89 -36.32
CA LYS A 529 -8.71 -12.19 -36.82
C LYS A 529 -7.37 -12.67 -36.21
N LEU A 530 -7.36 -13.81 -35.53
CA LEU A 530 -6.15 -14.53 -35.12
C LEU A 530 -5.91 -15.72 -36.05
N SER A 531 -4.64 -15.99 -36.39
CA SER A 531 -4.28 -17.15 -37.22
C SER A 531 -4.55 -18.46 -36.48
N ASP A 532 -4.70 -19.59 -37.18
CA ASP A 532 -5.10 -20.91 -36.61
C ASP A 532 -4.17 -21.42 -35.47
N GLY A 533 -2.97 -20.86 -35.30
CA GLY A 533 -2.04 -21.15 -34.20
C GLY A 533 -1.96 -20.10 -33.07
N GLU A 534 -2.74 -19.01 -33.16
CA GLU A 534 -2.78 -17.88 -32.20
C GLU A 534 -4.13 -17.83 -31.44
N GLN A 535 -5.09 -18.69 -31.79
CA GLN A 535 -6.39 -18.76 -31.14
C GLN A 535 -6.29 -19.50 -29.81
N LEU A 536 -6.97 -18.99 -28.79
CA LEU A 536 -7.18 -19.74 -27.55
C LEU A 536 -7.93 -21.04 -27.85
N PRO A 537 -7.66 -22.15 -27.11
CA PRO A 537 -8.60 -23.26 -27.08
C PRO A 537 -9.98 -22.71 -26.69
N SER A 538 -11.07 -23.36 -27.12
CA SER A 538 -12.41 -23.06 -26.62
C SER A 538 -12.44 -23.29 -25.10
N LEU A 539 -12.08 -22.26 -24.34
CA LEU A 539 -12.12 -22.21 -22.90
C LEU A 539 -13.38 -21.48 -22.51
N ASP A 540 -14.12 -22.04 -21.56
CA ASP A 540 -15.20 -21.32 -20.92
C ASP A 540 -14.65 -20.08 -20.19
N ILE A 541 -15.51 -19.08 -20.00
CA ILE A 541 -15.08 -17.79 -19.48
C ILE A 541 -14.58 -17.89 -18.04
N ASP A 542 -15.07 -18.86 -17.25
CA ASP A 542 -14.59 -19.09 -15.88
C ASP A 542 -13.14 -19.60 -15.88
N SER A 543 -12.80 -20.49 -16.82
CA SER A 543 -11.42 -20.92 -17.07
C SER A 543 -10.52 -19.77 -17.54
N LEU A 544 -10.99 -18.92 -18.47
CA LEU A 544 -10.25 -17.73 -18.90
C LEU A 544 -10.03 -16.75 -17.74
N GLN A 545 -11.03 -16.59 -16.87
CA GLN A 545 -10.98 -15.70 -15.72
C GLN A 545 -9.96 -16.14 -14.67
N LYS A 546 -9.72 -17.44 -14.52
CA LYS A 546 -8.71 -17.98 -13.60
C LYS A 546 -7.29 -17.89 -14.17
N LEU A 547 -7.16 -17.91 -15.50
CA LEU A 547 -5.86 -18.00 -16.18
C LEU A 547 -5.28 -16.64 -16.60
N LEU A 548 -6.12 -15.69 -17.01
CA LEU A 548 -5.70 -14.40 -17.58
C LEU A 548 -5.31 -13.29 -16.57
N PRO A 549 -5.73 -13.26 -15.29
CA PRO A 549 -5.35 -12.21 -14.33
C PRO A 549 -3.83 -12.13 -14.06
N ASN A 550 -3.10 -13.22 -14.34
CA ASN A 550 -1.66 -13.31 -14.12
C ASN A 550 -0.82 -12.71 -15.26
N ILE A 551 -1.46 -12.21 -16.33
CA ILE A 551 -0.77 -11.48 -17.41
C ILE A 551 -0.63 -10.02 -16.95
N GLU A 552 0.61 -9.59 -16.71
CA GLU A 552 0.93 -8.21 -16.35
C GLU A 552 0.73 -7.29 -17.57
N VAL A 553 -0.52 -6.86 -17.80
CA VAL A 553 -0.91 -6.12 -19.02
C VAL A 553 -0.23 -4.74 -19.13
N SER A 554 0.32 -4.25 -18.01
CA SER A 554 1.17 -3.05 -17.92
C SER A 554 2.36 -3.08 -18.89
N ARG A 555 2.86 -4.28 -19.26
CA ARG A 555 4.00 -4.45 -20.19
C ARG A 555 3.64 -4.27 -21.67
N PHE A 556 2.36 -4.33 -22.04
CA PHE A 556 1.94 -4.46 -23.43
C PHE A 556 1.11 -3.28 -23.94
N VAL A 557 0.40 -2.60 -23.06
CA VAL A 557 -0.18 -1.30 -23.35
C VAL A 557 0.92 -0.29 -23.08
N SER A 558 1.60 0.16 -24.14
CA SER A 558 2.82 1.00 -24.10
C SER A 558 2.61 2.41 -23.54
N ASN A 559 1.65 2.61 -22.62
CA ASN A 559 1.33 3.89 -22.01
C ASN A 559 0.48 3.79 -20.72
N TYR A 560 0.54 2.69 -19.97
CA TYR A 560 -0.13 2.64 -18.66
C TYR A 560 0.62 3.45 -17.61
N THR A 561 1.95 3.36 -17.60
CA THR A 561 2.81 4.20 -16.77
C THR A 561 2.59 5.67 -17.08
N ALA A 562 2.42 6.09 -18.34
CA ALA A 562 2.20 7.49 -18.72
C ALA A 562 0.95 8.17 -18.13
N PHE A 563 -0.11 7.42 -17.78
CA PHE A 563 -1.26 7.99 -17.07
C PHE A 563 -1.02 8.17 -15.55
N LEU A 564 0.11 7.68 -15.03
CA LEU A 564 0.64 7.85 -13.67
C LEU A 564 2.10 8.38 -13.64
N SER A 565 2.69 8.69 -14.80
CA SER A 565 3.72 9.67 -15.22
C SER A 565 4.30 9.27 -16.58
N GLU A 566 4.59 10.26 -17.44
CA GLU A 566 5.20 10.03 -18.77
C GLU A 566 6.56 9.31 -18.76
N ASN A 567 7.17 9.03 -17.60
CA ASN A 567 8.51 8.45 -17.50
C ASN A 567 8.62 7.24 -16.54
N GLY A 568 7.51 6.66 -16.08
CA GLY A 568 7.54 5.54 -15.13
C GLY A 568 7.95 5.89 -13.69
N GLN A 569 8.03 7.19 -13.36
CA GLN A 569 8.06 7.68 -11.98
C GLN A 569 6.62 7.81 -11.44
N ALA A 570 6.43 7.92 -10.12
CA ALA A 570 5.14 8.36 -9.62
C ALA A 570 4.95 9.84 -9.98
N THR A 571 4.01 10.22 -10.84
CA THR A 571 3.60 11.63 -10.91
C THR A 571 3.01 11.98 -9.56
N LYS A 572 3.51 13.07 -8.97
CA LYS A 572 2.76 13.81 -7.96
C LYS A 572 1.55 14.43 -8.66
N ASP A 573 0.54 13.62 -8.98
CA ASP A 573 -0.80 14.14 -9.18
C ASP A 573 -1.17 14.85 -7.88
N GLU A 574 -1.16 16.18 -7.91
CA GLU A 574 -1.39 17.02 -6.73
C GLU A 574 -2.78 16.75 -6.13
N CYS A 575 -3.73 16.33 -6.95
CA CYS A 575 -5.10 15.99 -6.55
C CYS A 575 -5.22 14.58 -5.98
N LEU A 576 -4.37 13.64 -6.43
CA LEU A 576 -4.35 12.23 -6.05
C LEU A 576 -2.93 11.74 -5.72
N PRO A 577 -2.30 12.27 -4.65
CA PRO A 577 -0.93 11.90 -4.32
C PRO A 577 -0.85 10.43 -3.93
N ARG A 578 -0.03 9.66 -4.65
CA ARG A 578 0.29 8.25 -4.36
C ARG A 578 1.70 8.11 -3.83
N LEU A 579 2.00 8.84 -2.76
CA LEU A 579 3.33 8.83 -2.15
C LEU A 579 3.61 7.46 -1.55
N LEU A 580 4.81 6.95 -1.83
CA LEU A 580 5.38 5.77 -1.20
C LEU A 580 6.80 6.11 -0.71
N PRO A 581 7.23 5.58 0.45
CA PRO A 581 6.46 4.74 1.37
C PRO A 581 5.28 5.51 2.01
N CYS A 582 4.26 4.78 2.48
CA CYS A 582 3.14 5.41 3.19
C CYS A 582 3.64 6.08 4.48
N ASP A 583 3.13 7.27 4.77
CA ASP A 583 3.49 8.01 5.99
C ASP A 583 2.72 7.46 7.20
N HIS A 584 3.33 6.49 7.88
CA HIS A 584 2.80 5.90 9.12
C HIS A 584 2.74 6.89 10.30
N SER A 585 3.43 8.03 10.21
CA SER A 585 3.39 9.08 11.24
C SER A 585 2.22 10.05 11.06
N SER A 586 1.62 10.08 9.85
CA SER A 586 0.46 10.91 9.58
C SER A 586 -0.73 10.42 10.41
N ARG A 587 -1.34 11.35 11.14
CA ARG A 587 -2.58 11.09 11.90
C ARG A 587 -3.84 11.26 11.04
N TYR A 588 -3.69 11.70 9.80
CA TYR A 588 -4.79 12.07 8.92
C TYR A 588 -4.86 11.09 7.75
N ARG A 589 -6.05 10.48 7.58
CA ARG A 589 -6.38 9.65 6.43
C ARG A 589 -6.46 10.50 5.16
N THR A 590 -6.00 9.96 4.04
CA THR A 590 -6.07 10.64 2.74
C THR A 590 -7.52 10.66 2.22
N PHE A 591 -7.81 11.58 1.30
CA PHE A 591 -9.15 11.71 0.69
C PHE A 591 -9.48 10.58 -0.27
N SER A 592 -8.46 10.01 -0.93
CA SER A 592 -8.64 8.99 -1.96
C SER A 592 -8.65 7.56 -1.42
N GLY A 593 -8.42 7.37 -0.11
CA GLY A 593 -8.17 6.06 0.47
C GLY A 593 -6.71 5.63 0.43
N TRP A 594 -5.87 6.23 -0.43
CA TRP A 594 -4.48 5.80 -0.61
C TRP A 594 -3.69 5.85 0.70
N CYS A 595 -3.01 4.75 1.05
CA CYS A 595 -2.29 4.59 2.32
C CYS A 595 -3.16 4.68 3.59
N ASN A 596 -4.50 4.65 3.50
CA ASN A 596 -5.33 4.47 4.70
C ASN A 596 -5.19 3.06 5.27
N ASN A 597 -4.76 2.10 4.43
CA ASN A 597 -4.14 0.87 4.87
C ASN A 597 -2.63 0.93 4.59
N LEU A 598 -1.80 0.84 5.64
CA LEU A 598 -0.34 1.03 5.52
C LEU A 598 0.35 -0.17 4.86
N LYS A 599 -0.21 -1.38 4.99
CA LYS A 599 0.33 -2.63 4.43
C LYS A 599 -0.10 -2.85 2.99
N TYR A 600 -1.36 -2.54 2.69
CA TYR A 600 -1.95 -2.61 1.35
C TYR A 600 -2.51 -1.24 0.94
N PRO A 601 -1.68 -0.32 0.42
CA PRO A 601 -2.06 1.08 0.18
C PRO A 601 -3.20 1.32 -0.81
N HIS A 602 -3.64 0.26 -1.50
CA HIS A 602 -4.68 0.29 -2.52
C HIS A 602 -6.07 -0.13 -2.01
N TYR A 603 -6.18 -0.66 -0.79
CA TYR A 603 -7.42 -1.17 -0.22
C TYR A 603 -8.42 -0.06 0.08
N GLY A 604 -9.67 -0.24 -0.37
CA GLY A 604 -10.76 0.73 -0.18
C GLY A 604 -10.63 2.06 -0.95
N ASN A 605 -9.72 2.16 -1.92
CA ASN A 605 -9.45 3.41 -2.62
C ASN A 605 -10.60 3.88 -3.52
N ALA A 606 -10.64 5.19 -3.77
CA ALA A 606 -11.42 5.76 -4.84
C ALA A 606 -10.87 5.35 -6.22
N PHE A 607 -11.74 5.37 -7.23
CA PHE A 607 -11.41 5.06 -8.62
C PHE A 607 -10.99 3.60 -8.85
N THR A 608 -11.47 2.67 -8.02
CA THR A 608 -11.27 1.22 -8.17
C THR A 608 -12.58 0.52 -8.52
N PRO A 609 -12.55 -0.70 -9.06
CA PRO A 609 -13.75 -1.53 -9.21
C PRO A 609 -14.49 -1.76 -7.89
N LEU A 610 -15.81 -1.96 -7.97
CA LEU A 610 -16.56 -2.66 -6.94
C LEU A 610 -16.20 -4.15 -6.93
N ARG A 611 -16.33 -4.82 -5.78
CA ARG A 611 -16.02 -6.25 -5.63
C ARG A 611 -17.29 -7.09 -5.48
N HIS A 612 -17.45 -8.15 -6.25
CA HIS A 612 -18.59 -9.03 -6.07
C HIS A 612 -18.39 -10.01 -4.90
N LEU A 613 -19.46 -10.27 -4.14
CA LEU A 613 -19.50 -11.33 -3.13
C LEU A 613 -19.53 -12.73 -3.74
N LEU A 614 -20.23 -12.88 -4.87
CA LEU A 614 -20.28 -14.08 -5.69
C LEU A 614 -19.73 -13.77 -7.09
N PRO A 615 -19.17 -14.75 -7.82
CA PRO A 615 -18.74 -14.52 -9.20
C PRO A 615 -19.87 -13.90 -10.05
N PRO A 616 -19.58 -12.95 -10.94
CA PRO A 616 -20.62 -12.30 -11.72
C PRO A 616 -21.30 -13.26 -12.69
N ALA A 617 -22.60 -13.04 -12.92
CA ALA A 617 -23.44 -13.75 -13.86
C ALA A 617 -23.89 -12.83 -15.01
N TYR A 618 -23.13 -12.86 -16.10
CA TYR A 618 -23.50 -12.29 -17.39
C TYR A 618 -24.13 -13.37 -18.29
N ASP A 619 -25.04 -12.97 -19.19
CA ASP A 619 -25.78 -13.86 -20.10
C ASP A 619 -24.83 -14.60 -21.07
N ASP A 620 -23.80 -13.90 -21.54
CA ASP A 620 -22.71 -14.45 -22.35
C ASP A 620 -21.52 -14.92 -21.50
N GLY A 621 -21.66 -14.91 -20.17
CA GLY A 621 -20.60 -15.21 -19.21
C GLY A 621 -19.56 -14.09 -18.99
N PHE A 622 -19.61 -12.98 -19.72
CA PHE A 622 -18.51 -12.01 -19.78
C PHE A 622 -18.91 -10.52 -19.65
N ASP A 623 -19.91 -10.05 -20.41
CA ASP A 623 -20.29 -8.63 -20.50
C ASP A 623 -21.80 -8.42 -20.73
N ALA A 624 -22.50 -9.34 -21.39
CA ALA A 624 -23.91 -9.20 -21.73
C ALA A 624 -24.80 -9.29 -20.47
N PRO A 625 -25.65 -8.29 -20.18
CA PRO A 625 -26.61 -8.37 -19.08
C PRO A 625 -27.67 -9.46 -19.30
N ARG A 626 -28.17 -10.09 -18.22
CA ARG A 626 -29.22 -11.13 -18.28
C ARG A 626 -30.55 -10.61 -18.87
N SER A 627 -31.20 -11.43 -19.72
CA SER A 627 -32.09 -10.98 -20.79
C SER A 627 -33.61 -10.83 -20.51
N ARG A 628 -34.14 -11.06 -19.30
CA ARG A 628 -35.61 -10.96 -19.02
C ARG A 628 -36.01 -10.13 -17.79
N ALA A 629 -36.31 -8.85 -17.90
CA ALA A 629 -36.73 -8.04 -16.73
C ALA A 629 -38.25 -7.82 -16.75
N ARG A 630 -38.91 -8.06 -15.62
CA ARG A 630 -40.31 -7.70 -15.36
C ARG A 630 -40.38 -7.08 -13.98
N SER A 631 -41.09 -5.97 -13.84
CA SER A 631 -41.19 -5.24 -12.57
C SER A 631 -42.21 -5.92 -11.66
N VAL A 632 -41.82 -6.18 -10.40
CA VAL A 632 -42.71 -6.63 -9.32
C VAL A 632 -42.71 -5.57 -8.24
N HIS A 633 -43.39 -4.45 -8.47
CA HIS A 633 -43.65 -3.48 -7.42
C HIS A 633 -45.12 -3.07 -7.45
N ILE A 634 -45.80 -3.35 -6.34
CA ILE A 634 -47.16 -2.90 -6.08
C ILE A 634 -47.04 -1.62 -5.28
N ASP A 635 -47.59 -0.52 -5.80
CA ASP A 635 -47.65 0.74 -5.07
C ASP A 635 -48.60 0.58 -3.87
N ARG A 636 -48.02 0.58 -2.66
CA ARG A 636 -48.77 0.49 -1.41
C ARG A 636 -48.07 1.33 -0.36
N GLU A 637 -48.78 2.33 0.14
CA GLU A 637 -48.31 3.16 1.24
C GLU A 637 -48.42 2.38 2.56
N ILE A 638 -47.27 1.94 3.09
CA ILE A 638 -47.15 1.34 4.42
C ILE A 638 -46.18 2.19 5.22
N VAL A 639 -46.72 3.01 6.12
CA VAL A 639 -45.92 3.91 6.97
C VAL A 639 -45.43 3.15 8.20
N HIS A 640 -44.13 3.25 8.50
CA HIS A 640 -43.56 2.64 9.69
C HIS A 640 -44.01 3.39 10.96
N ALA A 641 -44.54 2.68 11.95
CA ALA A 641 -45.12 3.30 13.16
C ALA A 641 -44.09 4.04 14.03
N LYS A 642 -42.83 3.57 14.07
CA LYS A 642 -41.78 4.08 14.97
C LYS A 642 -40.68 4.96 14.32
N PHE A 643 -40.48 4.89 13.00
CA PHE A 643 -39.30 5.49 12.36
C PHE A 643 -39.71 6.58 11.37
N THR A 644 -38.97 7.69 11.38
CA THR A 644 -39.22 8.81 10.48
C THR A 644 -38.51 8.62 9.13
N HIS A 645 -38.84 9.46 8.17
CA HIS A 645 -38.18 9.48 6.85
C HIS A 645 -36.66 9.74 6.93
N MET A 646 -36.13 10.17 8.08
CA MET A 646 -34.69 10.34 8.30
C MET A 646 -33.90 9.04 8.10
N VAL A 647 -34.50 7.87 8.33
CA VAL A 647 -33.83 6.58 8.07
C VAL A 647 -33.44 6.46 6.60
N MET A 648 -34.36 6.81 5.69
CA MET A 648 -34.09 6.80 4.25
C MET A 648 -33.04 7.87 3.88
N GLN A 649 -33.20 9.09 4.41
CA GLN A 649 -32.29 10.19 4.08
C GLN A 649 -30.85 9.95 4.55
N PHE A 650 -30.68 9.42 5.75
CA PHE A 650 -29.36 9.06 6.27
C PHE A 650 -28.79 7.83 5.55
N GLY A 651 -29.63 6.87 5.16
CA GLY A 651 -29.22 5.75 4.32
C GLY A 651 -28.65 6.17 2.97
N GLN A 652 -29.26 7.18 2.30
CA GLN A 652 -28.73 7.75 1.06
C GLN A 652 -27.36 8.42 1.28
N LEU A 653 -27.22 9.19 2.35
CA LEU A 653 -25.96 9.84 2.69
C LEU A 653 -24.84 8.80 2.89
N LEU A 654 -25.12 7.70 3.59
CA LEU A 654 -24.17 6.61 3.82
C LEU A 654 -23.84 5.83 2.56
N ASP A 655 -24.81 5.56 1.67
CA ASP A 655 -24.52 5.01 0.35
C ASP A 655 -23.57 5.93 -0.44
N HIS A 656 -23.79 7.23 -0.36
CA HIS A 656 -22.98 8.23 -1.05
C HIS A 656 -21.56 8.40 -0.47
N GLU A 657 -21.28 7.89 0.73
CA GLU A 657 -19.93 7.78 1.31
C GLU A 657 -19.13 6.61 0.70
N MET A 658 -19.79 5.54 0.25
CA MET A 658 -19.13 4.27 -0.06
C MET A 658 -19.22 3.87 -1.53
N THR A 659 -20.31 4.26 -2.21
CA THR A 659 -20.54 3.88 -3.61
C THR A 659 -20.94 5.05 -4.52
N HIS A 660 -20.31 5.09 -5.68
CA HIS A 660 -20.70 5.91 -6.81
C HIS A 660 -20.21 5.25 -8.10
N SER A 661 -21.10 4.52 -8.78
CA SER A 661 -20.80 3.94 -10.11
C SER A 661 -21.30 4.86 -11.23
N PRO A 662 -20.44 5.64 -11.89
CA PRO A 662 -20.87 6.55 -12.94
C PRO A 662 -21.33 5.80 -14.20
N ILE A 663 -22.11 6.45 -15.06
CA ILE A 663 -22.57 5.88 -16.35
C ILE A 663 -21.63 6.21 -17.50
N ASN A 664 -21.68 5.39 -18.56
CA ASN A 664 -21.01 5.70 -19.82
C ASN A 664 -21.58 6.97 -20.47
N ARG A 665 -20.69 7.72 -21.12
CA ARG A 665 -21.02 8.91 -21.91
C ARG A 665 -20.50 8.78 -23.34
N GLY A 666 -21.12 9.53 -24.24
CA GLY A 666 -20.72 9.58 -25.64
C GLY A 666 -19.32 10.18 -25.83
N PRO A 667 -18.78 10.11 -27.06
CA PRO A 667 -17.59 10.85 -27.44
C PRO A 667 -17.74 12.33 -27.03
N ASN A 668 -16.70 12.92 -26.41
CA ASN A 668 -16.71 14.27 -25.83
C ASN A 668 -17.56 14.49 -24.56
N ASP A 669 -17.86 13.43 -23.79
CA ASP A 669 -18.59 13.52 -22.50
C ASP A 669 -20.07 13.92 -22.64
N GLU A 670 -20.61 13.71 -23.85
CA GLU A 670 -22.00 13.97 -24.20
C GLU A 670 -22.95 12.96 -23.53
N ILE A 671 -24.13 13.41 -23.12
CA ILE A 671 -25.16 12.55 -22.53
C ILE A 671 -25.71 11.64 -23.63
N LEU A 672 -25.82 10.33 -23.35
CA LEU A 672 -26.41 9.36 -24.26
C LEU A 672 -27.94 9.37 -24.13
N ASN A 673 -28.65 9.68 -25.20
CA ASN A 673 -30.11 9.57 -25.25
C ASN A 673 -30.52 8.12 -25.55
N CYS A 674 -30.55 7.29 -24.51
CA CYS A 674 -30.94 5.89 -24.62
C CYS A 674 -32.47 5.67 -24.56
N THR A 675 -33.28 6.68 -24.88
CA THR A 675 -34.75 6.58 -24.84
C THR A 675 -35.32 5.70 -25.95
N PRO A 676 -34.83 5.76 -27.21
CA PRO A 676 -35.28 4.85 -28.26
C PRO A 676 -34.97 3.39 -27.91
N CYS A 677 -35.91 2.48 -28.18
CA CYS A 677 -35.71 1.05 -27.90
C CYS A 677 -34.59 0.40 -28.73
N ASP A 678 -34.22 0.99 -29.86
CA ASP A 678 -33.11 0.57 -30.72
C ASP A 678 -31.81 1.36 -30.47
N SER A 679 -31.76 2.15 -29.38
CA SER A 679 -30.64 3.04 -29.07
C SER A 679 -29.29 2.33 -28.88
N ALA A 680 -29.31 1.04 -28.54
CA ALA A 680 -28.11 0.19 -28.49
C ALA A 680 -27.40 0.13 -29.86
N GLN A 681 -28.16 0.17 -30.96
CA GLN A 681 -27.65 0.15 -32.32
C GLN A 681 -27.59 1.55 -32.94
N THR A 682 -28.59 2.40 -32.66
CA THR A 682 -28.75 3.70 -33.32
C THR A 682 -28.02 4.84 -32.63
N ILE A 683 -27.63 4.71 -31.35
CA ILE A 683 -26.94 5.75 -30.57
C ILE A 683 -25.57 5.24 -30.10
N SER A 684 -25.54 4.29 -29.16
CA SER A 684 -24.30 3.75 -28.61
C SER A 684 -24.53 2.35 -28.05
N VAL A 685 -23.49 1.51 -28.13
CA VAL A 685 -23.49 0.14 -27.57
C VAL A 685 -23.69 0.13 -26.06
N HIS A 686 -23.48 1.28 -25.42
CA HIS A 686 -23.66 1.47 -23.98
C HIS A 686 -25.12 1.76 -23.58
N CYS A 687 -26.03 1.94 -24.54
CA CYS A 687 -27.45 2.03 -24.27
C CYS A 687 -28.06 0.64 -24.07
N MET A 688 -28.89 0.51 -23.04
CA MET A 688 -29.66 -0.70 -22.73
C MET A 688 -31.08 -0.28 -22.33
N PRO A 689 -31.89 0.22 -23.28
CA PRO A 689 -33.23 0.72 -23.00
C PRO A 689 -34.13 -0.35 -22.36
N ILE A 690 -34.95 0.05 -21.39
CA ILE A 690 -35.90 -0.86 -20.72
C ILE A 690 -37.25 -0.73 -21.43
N ARG A 691 -37.73 -1.80 -22.05
CA ARG A 691 -39.02 -1.81 -22.74
C ARG A 691 -40.17 -1.67 -21.74
N VAL A 692 -41.15 -0.84 -22.10
CA VAL A 692 -42.43 -0.76 -21.38
C VAL A 692 -43.35 -1.84 -21.93
N GLU A 693 -43.84 -2.72 -21.07
CA GLU A 693 -44.72 -3.84 -21.44
C GLU A 693 -46.16 -3.38 -21.68
N ASP A 694 -46.95 -4.18 -22.40
CA ASP A 694 -48.33 -3.84 -22.78
C ASP A 694 -49.30 -3.75 -21.59
N ASP A 695 -48.97 -4.39 -20.47
CA ASP A 695 -49.73 -4.42 -19.23
C ASP A 695 -49.19 -3.47 -18.14
N ASP A 696 -48.25 -2.58 -18.48
CA ASP A 696 -47.73 -1.60 -17.52
C ASP A 696 -48.86 -0.63 -17.08
N PRO A 697 -49.13 -0.51 -15.77
CA PRO A 697 -50.26 0.28 -15.28
C PRO A 697 -50.05 1.80 -15.38
N HIS A 698 -48.83 2.28 -15.61
CA HIS A 698 -48.47 3.70 -15.56
C HIS A 698 -48.06 4.27 -16.92
N PHE A 699 -47.33 3.50 -17.72
CA PHE A 699 -46.78 3.96 -18.99
C PHE A 699 -47.41 3.21 -20.18
N PRO A 700 -47.93 3.90 -21.21
CA PRO A 700 -48.30 3.24 -22.45
C PRO A 700 -47.09 2.55 -23.09
N SER A 701 -47.28 1.32 -23.56
CA SER A 701 -46.22 0.52 -24.22
C SER A 701 -45.73 1.08 -25.55
N HIS A 702 -46.46 2.05 -26.12
CA HIS A 702 -46.11 2.72 -27.37
C HIS A 702 -46.21 4.24 -27.23
N LEU A 703 -45.35 4.95 -27.94
CA LEU A 703 -45.39 6.40 -28.11
C LEU A 703 -46.54 6.81 -29.05
N PRO A 704 -46.96 8.10 -29.07
CA PRO A 704 -48.04 8.57 -29.95
C PRO A 704 -47.81 8.35 -31.45
N ASN A 705 -46.56 8.15 -31.87
CA ASN A 705 -46.17 7.84 -33.25
C ASN A 705 -46.22 6.33 -33.58
N GLY A 706 -46.61 5.48 -32.63
CA GLY A 706 -46.71 4.02 -32.79
C GLY A 706 -45.41 3.26 -32.54
N GLU A 707 -44.30 3.93 -32.20
CA GLU A 707 -43.05 3.25 -31.84
C GLU A 707 -43.12 2.67 -30.42
N PRO A 708 -42.45 1.53 -30.14
CA PRO A 708 -42.37 0.99 -28.79
C PRO A 708 -41.77 2.02 -27.83
N ARG A 709 -42.34 2.11 -26.63
CA ARG A 709 -41.83 2.99 -25.57
C ARG A 709 -40.78 2.25 -24.77
N CYS A 710 -39.65 2.91 -24.54
CA CYS A 710 -38.62 2.45 -23.61
C CYS A 710 -38.24 3.54 -22.60
N LEU A 711 -37.82 3.12 -21.42
CA LEU A 711 -37.18 3.96 -20.42
C LEU A 711 -35.68 4.02 -20.69
N PRO A 712 -35.06 5.22 -20.64
CA PRO A 712 -33.66 5.38 -20.95
C PRO A 712 -32.78 4.76 -19.86
N PHE A 713 -31.83 3.93 -20.27
CA PHE A 713 -30.83 3.37 -19.37
C PHE A 713 -29.48 3.23 -20.09
N ALA A 714 -28.46 3.85 -19.53
CA ALA A 714 -27.08 3.77 -20.00
C ALA A 714 -26.26 2.96 -19.00
N ARG A 715 -25.46 2.01 -19.51
CA ARG A 715 -24.65 1.08 -18.71
C ARG A 715 -23.58 1.80 -17.89
N SER A 716 -23.25 1.26 -16.72
CA SER A 716 -22.18 1.76 -15.85
C SER A 716 -20.81 1.75 -16.51
N LEU A 717 -19.97 2.70 -16.13
CA LEU A 717 -18.60 2.86 -16.59
C LEU A 717 -17.73 1.66 -16.16
N LEU A 718 -16.84 1.24 -17.05
CA LEU A 718 -15.92 0.13 -16.79
C LEU A 718 -14.84 0.50 -15.78
N GLY A 719 -14.48 -0.46 -14.92
CA GLY A 719 -13.43 -0.30 -13.92
C GLY A 719 -12.32 -1.35 -13.94
N GLN A 720 -12.42 -2.47 -14.68
CA GLN A 720 -11.39 -3.52 -14.59
C GLN A 720 -10.00 -3.06 -15.05
N LEU A 721 -8.95 -3.52 -14.36
CA LEU A 721 -7.55 -3.34 -14.72
C LEU A 721 -6.87 -4.62 -15.21
N GLN A 722 -7.64 -5.71 -15.29
CA GLN A 722 -7.17 -7.02 -15.72
C GLN A 722 -8.05 -7.53 -16.85
N LEU A 723 -7.54 -8.49 -17.62
CA LEU A 723 -8.32 -9.24 -18.59
C LEU A 723 -9.35 -10.10 -17.84
N GLY A 724 -10.57 -10.22 -18.40
CA GLY A 724 -11.67 -10.94 -17.77
C GLY A 724 -12.99 -10.18 -17.85
N TYR A 725 -14.02 -10.69 -17.18
CA TYR A 725 -15.38 -10.16 -17.19
C TYR A 725 -15.45 -8.67 -16.85
N ARG A 726 -16.57 -8.07 -17.26
CA ARG A 726 -16.89 -6.68 -16.97
C ARG A 726 -16.98 -6.43 -15.46
N ASN A 727 -16.26 -5.40 -14.98
CA ASN A 727 -16.40 -4.82 -13.65
C ASN A 727 -16.73 -3.33 -13.73
N GLN A 728 -17.43 -2.83 -12.72
CA GLN A 728 -17.94 -1.46 -12.68
C GLN A 728 -17.11 -0.60 -11.75
N MET A 729 -16.87 0.62 -12.19
CA MET A 729 -16.12 1.62 -11.45
C MET A 729 -16.84 2.01 -10.15
N ASN A 730 -16.08 2.20 -9.08
CA ASN A 730 -16.44 3.05 -7.96
C ASN A 730 -15.56 4.30 -7.99
N GLN A 731 -16.14 5.49 -8.15
CA GLN A 731 -15.37 6.74 -8.28
C GLN A 731 -15.12 7.48 -6.97
N ILE A 732 -15.56 6.92 -5.85
CA ILE A 732 -15.34 7.41 -4.49
C ILE A 732 -14.70 6.32 -3.63
N SER A 733 -14.13 6.68 -2.48
CA SER A 733 -13.54 5.73 -1.54
C SER A 733 -14.62 4.83 -0.95
N ALA A 734 -14.22 3.66 -0.42
CA ALA A 734 -15.15 2.76 0.26
C ALA A 734 -15.20 2.99 1.79
N PHE A 735 -14.44 3.97 2.29
CA PHE A 735 -14.37 4.30 3.70
C PHE A 735 -15.50 5.26 4.09
N ILE A 736 -16.02 5.13 5.32
CA ILE A 736 -16.79 6.19 5.96
C ILE A 736 -15.79 7.25 6.45
N ASP A 737 -15.43 8.18 5.56
CA ASP A 737 -14.35 9.17 5.70
C ASP A 737 -14.78 10.63 5.45
N GLY A 738 -16.09 10.87 5.39
CA GLY A 738 -16.70 12.17 5.18
C GLY A 738 -16.53 12.70 3.75
N SER A 739 -16.20 11.87 2.77
CA SER A 739 -16.11 12.24 1.35
C SER A 739 -17.37 12.96 0.83
N VAL A 740 -18.56 12.71 1.41
CA VAL A 740 -19.79 13.46 1.08
C VAL A 740 -19.71 14.95 1.45
N VAL A 741 -18.84 15.30 2.40
CA VAL A 741 -18.55 16.68 2.84
C VAL A 741 -17.26 17.21 2.19
N TYR A 742 -16.22 16.38 2.10
CA TYR A 742 -14.86 16.82 1.77
C TYR A 742 -14.37 16.44 0.37
N GLY A 743 -15.09 15.60 -0.36
CA GLY A 743 -14.67 15.03 -1.65
C GLY A 743 -13.69 13.87 -1.50
N SER A 744 -13.46 13.15 -2.60
CA SER A 744 -12.57 11.96 -2.65
C SER A 744 -11.18 12.28 -3.16
N THR A 745 -10.89 13.57 -3.43
CA THR A 745 -9.59 14.04 -3.90
C THR A 745 -9.18 15.31 -3.14
N ARG A 746 -7.87 15.57 -3.08
CA ARG A 746 -7.36 16.78 -2.42
C ARG A 746 -7.86 18.05 -3.11
N CYS A 747 -8.03 18.02 -4.43
CA CYS A 747 -8.49 19.18 -5.20
C CYS A 747 -9.98 19.48 -4.97
N GLU A 748 -10.84 18.46 -4.89
CA GLU A 748 -12.25 18.65 -4.49
C GLU A 748 -12.33 19.26 -3.10
N SER A 749 -11.56 18.71 -2.15
CA SER A 749 -11.49 19.26 -0.78
C SER A 749 -11.05 20.71 -0.76
N ASN A 750 -10.02 21.06 -1.52
CA ASN A 750 -9.51 22.43 -1.62
C ASN A 750 -10.55 23.40 -2.19
N GLN A 751 -11.36 22.99 -3.17
CA GLN A 751 -12.42 23.84 -3.74
C GLN A 751 -13.53 24.18 -2.74
N LEU A 752 -13.74 23.28 -1.76
CA LEU A 752 -14.77 23.43 -0.73
C LEU A 752 -14.28 24.22 0.49
N ARG A 753 -13.01 24.61 0.54
CA ARG A 753 -12.41 25.30 1.69
C ARG A 753 -12.37 26.81 1.51
N LEU A 754 -12.51 27.52 2.64
CA LEU A 754 -12.29 28.96 2.72
C LEU A 754 -10.80 29.30 2.89
N PHE A 755 -9.98 28.32 3.30
CA PHE A 755 -8.57 28.50 3.70
C PHE A 755 -8.37 29.57 4.77
N ARG A 756 -9.35 29.67 5.67
CA ARG A 756 -9.32 30.58 6.81
C ARG A 756 -9.89 29.89 8.04
N ARG A 757 -9.09 29.78 9.10
CA ARG A 757 -9.47 29.18 10.39
C ARG A 757 -9.99 27.74 10.28
N GLY A 758 -9.53 27.02 9.27
CA GLY A 758 -9.95 25.67 8.93
C GLY A 758 -11.38 25.55 8.42
N LEU A 759 -12.03 26.65 8.01
CA LEU A 759 -13.44 26.64 7.61
C LEU A 759 -13.66 26.10 6.19
N LEU A 760 -14.81 25.44 6.01
CA LEU A 760 -15.41 25.20 4.71
C LEU A 760 -16.07 26.47 4.18
N ASN A 761 -16.05 26.63 2.86
CA ASN A 761 -16.71 27.69 2.13
C ASN A 761 -18.24 27.54 2.21
N PHE A 762 -18.98 28.65 2.25
CA PHE A 762 -20.44 28.64 2.42
C PHE A 762 -21.09 29.85 1.72
N THR A 763 -22.40 29.76 1.48
CA THR A 763 -23.19 30.89 0.96
C THR A 763 -24.05 31.48 2.07
N ASP A 764 -23.96 32.80 2.26
CA ASP A 764 -24.79 33.55 3.21
C ASP A 764 -25.97 34.19 2.46
N PHE A 765 -27.19 33.69 2.71
CA PHE A 765 -28.44 34.26 2.18
C PHE A 765 -29.11 35.24 3.16
N GLY A 766 -28.35 35.78 4.11
CA GLY A 766 -28.83 36.67 5.16
C GLY A 766 -29.58 35.93 6.27
N SER A 767 -30.54 36.62 6.90
CA SER A 767 -31.25 36.13 8.10
C SER A 767 -32.00 34.81 7.91
N TRP A 768 -32.29 34.41 6.68
CA TRP A 768 -33.05 33.20 6.36
C TRP A 768 -32.19 31.94 6.33
N ASN A 769 -30.94 32.06 5.86
CA ASN A 769 -30.00 30.94 5.78
C ASN A 769 -28.55 31.48 5.71
N PRO A 770 -27.93 31.78 6.86
CA PRO A 770 -26.63 32.46 6.90
C PRO A 770 -25.43 31.56 6.57
N MET A 771 -25.64 30.25 6.48
CA MET A 771 -24.60 29.26 6.21
C MET A 771 -25.20 28.09 5.43
N ALA A 772 -25.53 28.34 4.17
CA ALA A 772 -25.91 27.31 3.22
C ALA A 772 -24.66 26.70 2.56
N LEU A 773 -24.83 25.56 1.88
CA LEU A 773 -23.79 25.04 0.99
C LEU A 773 -23.28 26.12 0.02
N PRO A 774 -22.01 26.08 -0.39
CA PRO A 774 -21.47 26.99 -1.38
C PRO A 774 -22.21 26.82 -2.72
N GLN A 775 -22.44 27.91 -3.43
CA GLN A 775 -23.03 27.90 -4.78
C GLN A 775 -21.94 27.84 -5.85
N GLY A 776 -22.16 27.05 -6.90
CA GLY A 776 -21.18 26.89 -7.99
C GLY A 776 -21.75 26.26 -9.25
N SER A 777 -20.86 25.84 -10.15
CA SER A 777 -21.21 25.27 -11.46
C SER A 777 -20.82 23.79 -11.60
N GLN A 778 -20.48 23.12 -10.50
CA GLN A 778 -20.09 21.71 -10.48
C GLN A 778 -21.28 20.81 -10.86
N GLU A 779 -22.46 21.14 -10.32
CA GLU A 779 -23.76 20.52 -10.51
C GLU A 779 -24.50 21.29 -11.61
N LYS A 780 -24.53 20.72 -12.82
CA LYS A 780 -25.16 21.36 -13.99
C LYS A 780 -26.65 21.04 -14.12
N ASP A 781 -27.17 20.27 -13.19
CA ASP A 781 -28.39 19.47 -13.30
C ASP A 781 -29.44 19.74 -12.22
N CYS A 782 -29.09 20.50 -11.18
CA CYS A 782 -30.09 20.93 -10.23
C CYS A 782 -31.14 21.83 -10.91
N ARG A 783 -32.40 21.64 -10.54
CA ARG A 783 -33.52 22.43 -11.07
C ARG A 783 -33.70 23.70 -10.24
N SER A 784 -32.82 24.67 -10.44
CA SER A 784 -32.89 25.98 -9.78
C SER A 784 -33.30 27.10 -10.74
N LEU A 785 -33.88 28.18 -10.21
CA LEU A 785 -34.15 29.39 -10.99
C LEU A 785 -32.83 30.01 -11.47
N PRO A 786 -32.79 30.69 -12.64
CA PRO A 786 -31.55 31.23 -13.22
C PRO A 786 -30.71 32.14 -12.30
N ASN A 787 -31.32 32.70 -11.26
CA ASN A 787 -30.68 33.60 -10.30
C ASN A 787 -30.01 32.88 -9.11
N PHE A 788 -30.17 31.56 -8.98
CA PHE A 788 -29.59 30.79 -7.87
C PHE A 788 -28.80 29.59 -8.44
N PRO A 789 -27.45 29.65 -8.47
CA PRO A 789 -26.64 28.50 -8.85
C PRO A 789 -26.85 27.30 -7.93
N CYS A 790 -26.51 26.11 -8.42
CA CYS A 790 -26.62 24.86 -7.66
C CYS A 790 -25.65 24.84 -6.48
N PHE A 791 -25.98 24.05 -5.46
CA PHE A 791 -25.12 23.83 -4.31
C PHE A 791 -24.02 22.83 -4.65
N VAL A 792 -22.85 23.10 -4.07
CA VAL A 792 -21.64 22.31 -4.21
C VAL A 792 -21.29 21.66 -2.88
N ALA A 793 -20.90 20.39 -2.91
CA ALA A 793 -20.41 19.64 -1.77
C ALA A 793 -19.33 18.63 -2.20
N GLY A 794 -18.84 17.82 -1.25
CA GLY A 794 -17.89 16.74 -1.53
C GLY A 794 -18.42 15.70 -2.51
N ASP A 795 -19.72 15.39 -2.43
CA ASP A 795 -20.44 14.55 -3.38
C ASP A 795 -21.35 15.38 -4.30
N GLU A 796 -21.33 15.09 -5.61
CA GLU A 796 -22.08 15.83 -6.63
C GLU A 796 -23.59 15.57 -6.60
N ARG A 797 -24.04 14.54 -5.85
CA ARG A 797 -25.47 14.19 -5.70
C ARG A 797 -26.13 14.93 -4.53
N ASN A 798 -25.45 15.89 -3.91
CA ASN A 798 -25.94 16.67 -2.75
C ASN A 798 -27.27 17.40 -2.99
N SER A 799 -27.56 17.74 -4.25
CA SER A 799 -28.76 18.49 -4.67
C SER A 799 -29.84 17.61 -5.30
N HIS A 800 -29.77 16.28 -5.12
CA HIS A 800 -30.73 15.34 -5.71
C HIS A 800 -32.16 15.52 -5.18
N GLN A 801 -32.28 15.75 -3.86
CA GLN A 801 -33.56 16.06 -3.22
C GLN A 801 -33.32 16.92 -1.95
N PRO A 802 -34.32 17.72 -1.52
CA PRO A 802 -34.12 18.76 -0.50
C PRO A 802 -33.64 18.26 0.87
N GLY A 803 -34.04 17.05 1.28
CA GLY A 803 -33.60 16.45 2.53
C GLY A 803 -32.12 16.09 2.55
N LEU A 804 -31.57 15.57 1.45
CA LEU A 804 -30.13 15.32 1.32
C LEU A 804 -29.36 16.64 1.36
N THR A 805 -29.82 17.67 0.62
CA THR A 805 -29.23 19.02 0.66
C THR A 805 -29.24 19.60 2.08
N ALA A 806 -30.31 19.39 2.84
CA ALA A 806 -30.40 19.81 4.23
C ALA A 806 -29.37 19.11 5.12
N ILE A 807 -29.18 17.79 4.98
CA ILE A 807 -28.19 17.03 5.75
C ILE A 807 -26.76 17.45 5.41
N HIS A 808 -26.41 17.61 4.13
CA HIS A 808 -25.10 18.16 3.74
C HIS A 808 -24.87 19.56 4.34
N THR A 809 -25.90 20.41 4.37
CA THR A 809 -25.82 21.74 4.99
C THR A 809 -25.58 21.63 6.50
N ILE A 810 -26.22 20.68 7.19
CA ILE A 810 -26.01 20.43 8.62
C ILE A 810 -24.55 20.00 8.88
N MET A 811 -24.01 19.07 8.08
CA MET A 811 -22.62 18.61 8.21
C MET A 811 -21.62 19.74 8.00
N LEU A 812 -21.83 20.59 6.99
CA LEU A 812 -21.00 21.78 6.76
C LEU A 812 -21.05 22.74 7.96
N ARG A 813 -22.26 23.01 8.49
CA ARG A 813 -22.44 23.88 9.65
C ARG A 813 -21.74 23.32 10.89
N GLU A 814 -21.83 22.02 11.10
CA GLU A 814 -21.17 21.34 12.21
C GLU A 814 -19.65 21.41 12.08
N HIS A 815 -19.10 21.19 10.88
CA HIS A 815 -17.69 21.42 10.60
C HIS A 815 -17.27 22.84 10.99
N ASN A 816 -17.94 23.86 10.44
CA ASN A 816 -17.58 25.26 10.72
C ASN A 816 -17.72 25.61 12.20
N ARG A 817 -18.75 25.09 12.89
CA ARG A 817 -18.93 25.27 14.34
C ARG A 817 -17.80 24.66 15.16
N ILE A 818 -17.28 23.49 14.76
CA ILE A 818 -16.16 22.82 15.44
C ILE A 818 -14.84 23.56 15.14
N ALA A 819 -14.59 23.92 13.88
CA ALA A 819 -13.40 24.64 13.46
C ALA A 819 -13.24 25.99 14.19
N GLU A 820 -14.33 26.76 14.32
CA GLU A 820 -14.32 28.02 15.09
C GLU A 820 -13.94 27.82 16.56
N LYS A 821 -14.50 26.79 17.20
CA LYS A 821 -14.17 26.45 18.59
C LYS A 821 -12.72 26.03 18.74
N LEU A 822 -12.21 25.18 17.83
CA LEU A 822 -10.81 24.75 17.83
C LEU A 822 -9.86 25.91 17.60
N ALA A 823 -10.19 26.85 16.71
CA ALA A 823 -9.39 28.06 16.46
C ALA A 823 -9.30 28.97 17.70
N ILE A 824 -10.37 29.04 18.51
CA ILE A 824 -10.38 29.83 19.75
C ILE A 824 -9.51 29.18 20.83
N ILE A 825 -9.61 27.86 20.99
CA ILE A 825 -8.90 27.09 22.02
C ILE A 825 -7.42 26.94 21.67
N ASN A 826 -7.12 26.66 20.39
CA ASN A 826 -5.77 26.38 19.89
C ASN A 826 -5.26 27.51 18.99
N LYS A 827 -5.03 28.69 19.56
CA LYS A 827 -4.57 29.89 18.82
C LYS A 827 -3.24 29.71 18.05
N HIS A 828 -2.49 28.65 18.35
CA HIS A 828 -1.21 28.32 17.73
C HIS A 828 -1.33 27.36 16.54
N TRP A 829 -2.52 26.80 16.28
CA TRP A 829 -2.75 25.95 15.11
C TRP A 829 -2.95 26.82 13.86
N ASP A 830 -2.41 26.34 12.74
CA ASP A 830 -2.64 26.92 11.43
C ASP A 830 -3.97 26.44 10.83
N ASP A 831 -4.33 26.99 9.67
CA ASP A 831 -5.57 26.65 8.96
C ASP A 831 -5.69 25.15 8.67
N GLU A 832 -4.59 24.55 8.20
CA GLU A 832 -4.56 23.14 7.80
C GLU A 832 -4.80 22.21 8.98
N ARG A 833 -4.12 22.45 10.12
CA ARG A 833 -4.30 21.62 11.30
C ARG A 833 -5.70 21.75 11.87
N ILE A 834 -6.28 22.95 11.91
CA ILE A 834 -7.67 23.13 12.36
C ILE A 834 -8.64 22.37 11.44
N PHE A 835 -8.46 22.48 10.12
CA PHE A 835 -9.29 21.78 9.14
C PHE A 835 -9.21 20.25 9.31
N GLN A 836 -8.01 19.68 9.40
CA GLN A 836 -7.82 18.23 9.50
C GLN A 836 -8.35 17.65 10.83
N GLU A 837 -8.13 18.34 11.96
CA GLU A 837 -8.70 17.90 13.25
C GLU A 837 -10.23 18.04 13.26
N THR A 838 -10.77 19.09 12.65
CA THR A 838 -12.23 19.26 12.49
C THR A 838 -12.81 18.13 11.64
N ARG A 839 -12.17 17.82 10.50
CA ARG A 839 -12.54 16.71 9.63
C ARG A 839 -12.56 15.39 10.39
N ARG A 840 -11.50 15.10 11.14
CA ARG A 840 -11.38 13.87 11.94
C ARG A 840 -12.48 13.75 13.00
N ILE A 841 -12.85 14.85 13.67
CA ILE A 841 -13.95 14.87 14.65
C ILE A 841 -15.30 14.63 13.97
N LEU A 842 -15.57 15.30 12.84
CA LEU A 842 -16.83 15.12 12.12
C LEU A 842 -16.99 13.67 11.62
N ILE A 843 -15.93 13.08 11.06
CA ILE A 843 -15.92 11.67 10.64
C ILE A 843 -16.22 10.74 11.83
N ALA A 844 -15.65 11.02 13.00
CA ALA A 844 -15.91 10.24 14.20
C ALA A 844 -17.37 10.38 14.67
N GLN A 845 -17.97 11.58 14.58
CA GLN A 845 -19.39 11.80 14.86
C GLN A 845 -20.27 11.00 13.89
N GLU A 846 -19.95 11.04 12.59
CA GLU A 846 -20.67 10.30 11.55
C GLU A 846 -20.59 8.79 11.78
N GLN A 847 -19.39 8.23 11.99
CA GLN A 847 -19.21 6.82 12.32
C GLN A 847 -19.96 6.44 13.61
N HIS A 848 -19.95 7.29 14.63
CA HIS A 848 -20.72 7.03 15.85
C HIS A 848 -22.22 6.95 15.57
N ILE A 849 -22.78 7.87 14.79
CA ILE A 849 -24.19 7.82 14.38
C ILE A 849 -24.46 6.54 13.57
N VAL A 850 -23.58 6.17 12.63
CA VAL A 850 -23.74 4.95 11.83
C VAL A 850 -23.80 3.70 12.73
N PHE A 851 -22.79 3.46 13.56
CA PHE A 851 -22.68 2.22 14.33
C PHE A 851 -23.57 2.18 15.59
N ASN A 852 -23.82 3.33 16.23
CA ASN A 852 -24.59 3.39 17.48
C ASN A 852 -26.08 3.69 17.26
N GLU A 853 -26.42 4.47 16.23
CA GLU A 853 -27.79 4.96 16.01
C GLU A 853 -28.45 4.33 14.80
N PHE A 854 -27.78 4.22 13.66
CA PHE A 854 -28.38 3.76 12.40
C PHE A 854 -28.41 2.24 12.29
N LEU A 855 -27.25 1.57 12.29
CA LEU A 855 -27.15 0.12 12.08
C LEU A 855 -27.99 -0.73 13.04
N PRO A 856 -28.06 -0.45 14.35
CA PRO A 856 -28.88 -1.28 15.25
C PRO A 856 -30.37 -1.28 14.89
N LYS A 857 -30.85 -0.25 14.17
CA LYS A 857 -32.26 -0.10 13.79
C LYS A 857 -32.52 -0.80 12.46
N VAL A 858 -31.52 -0.82 11.57
CA VAL A 858 -31.61 -1.40 10.22
C VAL A 858 -31.36 -2.91 10.23
N ILE A 859 -30.33 -3.40 10.93
CA ILE A 859 -29.93 -4.82 10.90
C ILE A 859 -30.13 -5.56 12.24
N GLY A 860 -30.47 -4.85 13.32
CA GLY A 860 -30.74 -5.43 14.64
C GLY A 860 -29.47 -5.76 15.46
N TYR A 861 -29.59 -5.79 16.79
CA TYR A 861 -28.45 -5.99 17.70
C TYR A 861 -27.78 -7.36 17.56
N ASP A 862 -28.52 -8.41 17.20
CA ASP A 862 -27.97 -9.76 17.07
C ASP A 862 -26.86 -9.82 16.01
N LEU A 863 -27.07 -9.20 14.83
CA LEU A 863 -26.05 -9.13 13.78
C LEU A 863 -24.90 -8.19 14.15
N LEU A 864 -25.18 -7.11 14.88
CA LEU A 864 -24.10 -6.26 15.37
C LEU A 864 -23.18 -7.03 16.33
N HIS A 865 -23.72 -7.92 17.16
CA HIS A 865 -22.92 -8.77 18.04
C HIS A 865 -22.17 -9.85 17.27
N GLU A 866 -22.82 -10.50 16.30
CA GLU A 866 -22.20 -11.53 15.45
C GLU A 866 -20.98 -11.00 14.69
N TYR A 867 -21.06 -9.77 14.18
CA TYR A 867 -20.00 -9.13 13.39
C TYR A 867 -19.10 -8.16 14.18
N ASP A 868 -19.20 -8.13 15.52
CA ASP A 868 -18.42 -7.23 16.41
C ASP A 868 -18.52 -5.74 16.02
N LEU A 869 -19.73 -5.28 15.64
CA LEU A 869 -20.02 -3.91 15.18
C LEU A 869 -20.54 -3.00 16.30
N VAL A 870 -20.67 -3.48 17.54
CA VAL A 870 -21.19 -2.69 18.67
C VAL A 870 -20.10 -1.73 19.18
N PRO A 871 -20.33 -0.41 19.19
CA PRO A 871 -19.36 0.54 19.72
C PRO A 871 -19.07 0.34 21.21
N LEU A 872 -17.83 0.60 21.63
CA LEU A 872 -17.45 0.60 23.04
C LEU A 872 -18.21 1.70 23.80
N LYS A 873 -18.70 1.39 25.01
CA LYS A 873 -19.38 2.37 25.88
C LYS A 873 -18.45 3.48 26.40
N SER A 874 -17.14 3.20 26.44
CA SER A 874 -16.10 4.15 26.86
C SER A 874 -14.74 3.73 26.31
N GLY A 875 -13.84 4.68 26.08
CA GLY A 875 -12.49 4.43 25.56
C GLY A 875 -12.43 4.48 24.03
N TYR A 876 -11.31 4.00 23.46
CA TYR A 876 -11.07 3.97 22.02
C TYR A 876 -11.04 2.53 21.52
N TYR A 877 -11.60 2.29 20.34
CA TYR A 877 -11.37 1.05 19.61
C TYR A 877 -9.93 1.05 19.07
N THR A 878 -9.12 0.08 19.49
CA THR A 878 -7.69 0.00 19.14
C THR A 878 -7.37 -1.11 18.15
N ARG A 879 -8.35 -1.95 17.80
CA ARG A 879 -8.13 -3.03 16.83
C ARG A 879 -8.11 -2.43 15.43
N TYR A 880 -7.01 -2.64 14.74
CA TYR A 880 -6.83 -2.29 13.34
C TYR A 880 -6.41 -3.59 12.64
N ASP A 881 -7.17 -3.98 11.61
CA ASP A 881 -6.84 -5.15 10.80
C ASP A 881 -6.19 -4.67 9.49
N ASP A 882 -4.88 -4.86 9.40
CA ASP A 882 -4.08 -4.46 8.25
C ASP A 882 -4.33 -5.34 7.01
N SER A 883 -5.03 -6.46 7.16
CA SER A 883 -5.37 -7.41 6.10
C SER A 883 -6.80 -7.25 5.57
N CYS A 884 -7.63 -6.47 6.25
CA CYS A 884 -9.00 -6.19 5.83
C CYS A 884 -9.02 -5.19 4.65
N ASP A 885 -9.63 -5.61 3.54
CA ASP A 885 -9.93 -4.75 2.38
C ASP A 885 -11.35 -4.21 2.52
N PRO A 886 -11.55 -2.90 2.80
CA PRO A 886 -12.88 -2.33 2.98
C PRO A 886 -13.56 -1.99 1.64
N ILE A 887 -13.06 -2.50 0.51
CA ILE A 887 -13.61 -2.26 -0.82
C ILE A 887 -15.14 -2.50 -0.88
N ALA A 888 -15.84 -1.57 -1.51
CA ALA A 888 -17.28 -1.62 -1.59
C ALA A 888 -17.77 -2.81 -2.44
N ILE A 889 -18.80 -3.49 -1.93
CA ILE A 889 -19.37 -4.67 -2.56
C ILE A 889 -20.33 -4.29 -3.69
N ASN A 890 -20.23 -5.01 -4.80
CA ASN A 890 -21.09 -4.82 -5.95
C ASN A 890 -22.46 -5.47 -5.76
N MET A 891 -23.45 -4.66 -5.42
CA MET A 891 -24.85 -5.08 -5.28
C MET A 891 -25.85 -4.14 -5.97
N LEU A 892 -25.37 -3.04 -6.54
CA LEU A 892 -26.19 -2.03 -7.22
C LEU A 892 -26.35 -2.37 -8.71
N ARG A 893 -27.45 -1.86 -9.31
CA ARG A 893 -27.73 -1.98 -10.76
C ARG A 893 -27.70 -3.43 -11.30
N ALA A 894 -27.89 -4.40 -10.40
CA ALA A 894 -28.05 -5.84 -10.59
C ALA A 894 -27.49 -6.40 -11.91
N ARG A 895 -28.32 -6.50 -12.95
CA ARG A 895 -27.97 -7.16 -14.22
C ARG A 895 -26.91 -6.43 -15.03
N ASP A 896 -26.88 -5.10 -15.01
CA ASP A 896 -25.81 -4.32 -15.64
C ASP A 896 -24.44 -4.62 -14.99
N HIS A 897 -24.49 -4.95 -13.69
CA HIS A 897 -23.33 -5.29 -12.88
C HIS A 897 -23.05 -6.79 -12.80
N GLY A 898 -23.82 -7.64 -13.47
CA GLY A 898 -23.65 -9.10 -13.42
C GLY A 898 -23.92 -9.68 -12.03
N VAL A 899 -24.78 -9.07 -11.21
CA VAL A 899 -25.13 -9.61 -9.88
C VAL A 899 -25.94 -10.90 -10.03
N GLN A 900 -25.56 -11.91 -9.24
CA GLN A 900 -26.22 -13.22 -9.20
C GLN A 900 -27.70 -13.12 -8.74
N PRO A 901 -28.55 -14.09 -9.13
CA PRO A 901 -29.92 -14.18 -8.64
C PRO A 901 -30.00 -14.34 -7.11
N TYR A 902 -31.10 -13.89 -6.52
CA TYR A 902 -31.40 -13.97 -5.08
C TYR A 902 -31.14 -15.37 -4.50
N ASN A 903 -31.62 -16.43 -5.16
CA ASN A 903 -31.50 -17.80 -4.66
C ASN A 903 -30.03 -18.22 -4.45
N ARG A 904 -29.09 -17.68 -5.24
CA ARG A 904 -27.65 -17.96 -5.11
C ARG A 904 -27.01 -17.34 -3.87
N PHE A 905 -27.59 -16.28 -3.33
CA PHE A 905 -27.09 -15.63 -2.11
C PHE A 905 -27.59 -16.31 -0.82
N ARG A 906 -28.72 -17.02 -0.87
CA ARG A 906 -29.32 -17.67 0.31
C ARG A 906 -28.32 -18.52 1.11
N PRO A 907 -27.52 -19.42 0.50
CA PRO A 907 -26.55 -20.24 1.25
C PRO A 907 -25.46 -19.44 1.94
N LEU A 908 -25.03 -18.31 1.36
CA LEU A 908 -24.03 -17.43 1.99
C LEU A 908 -24.58 -16.79 3.28
N CYS A 909 -25.91 -16.59 3.34
CA CYS A 909 -26.60 -16.04 4.49
C CYS A 909 -27.15 -17.13 5.44
N GLY A 910 -26.73 -18.38 5.28
CA GLY A 910 -27.18 -19.51 6.11
C GLY A 910 -28.61 -19.99 5.81
N LEU A 911 -29.21 -19.56 4.71
CA LEU A 911 -30.53 -20.00 4.25
C LEU A 911 -30.40 -21.15 3.22
N PRO A 912 -31.32 -22.12 3.20
CA PRO A 912 -31.28 -23.20 2.22
C PRO A 912 -31.59 -22.68 0.81
N LEU A 913 -31.02 -23.31 -0.22
CA LEU A 913 -31.44 -23.10 -1.60
C LEU A 913 -32.93 -23.44 -1.73
N ALA A 914 -33.70 -22.56 -2.38
CA ALA A 914 -35.06 -22.87 -2.77
C ALA A 914 -35.04 -23.68 -4.07
N GLU A 915 -35.78 -24.79 -4.12
CA GLU A 915 -36.00 -25.58 -5.34
C GLU A 915 -37.33 -25.21 -6.00
N SER A 916 -38.25 -24.64 -5.23
CA SER A 916 -39.59 -24.21 -5.65
C SER A 916 -39.99 -22.90 -4.97
N PHE A 917 -40.99 -22.21 -5.52
CA PHE A 917 -41.54 -20.99 -4.91
C PHE A 917 -42.15 -21.27 -3.52
N GLU A 918 -42.60 -22.49 -3.28
CA GLU A 918 -43.14 -22.94 -2.00
C GLU A 918 -42.06 -22.98 -0.89
N ASP A 919 -40.79 -23.19 -1.22
CA ASP A 919 -39.67 -23.18 -0.26
C ASP A 919 -39.35 -21.77 0.27
N LEU A 920 -40.01 -20.74 -0.26
CA LEU A 920 -39.88 -19.34 0.18
C LEU A 920 -40.88 -18.96 1.28
N ARG A 921 -41.87 -19.81 1.59
CA ARG A 921 -42.96 -19.52 2.55
C ARG A 921 -42.52 -19.18 3.97
N ASP A 922 -41.38 -19.72 4.38
CA ASP A 922 -40.83 -19.48 5.71
C ASP A 922 -40.22 -18.08 5.84
N VAL A 923 -39.83 -17.46 4.73
CA VAL A 923 -39.14 -16.17 4.69
C VAL A 923 -39.90 -15.07 3.96
N MET A 924 -40.96 -15.38 3.21
CA MET A 924 -41.75 -14.41 2.43
C MET A 924 -43.25 -14.59 2.67
N ASP A 925 -44.03 -13.53 2.47
CA ASP A 925 -45.49 -13.61 2.48
C ASP A 925 -46.04 -14.25 1.20
N GLU A 926 -47.18 -14.93 1.30
CA GLU A 926 -47.84 -15.57 0.15
C GLU A 926 -48.15 -14.59 -0.99
N SER A 927 -48.48 -13.33 -0.67
CA SER A 927 -48.70 -12.29 -1.67
C SER A 927 -47.42 -11.98 -2.45
N ALA A 928 -46.27 -11.92 -1.77
CA ALA A 928 -44.97 -11.69 -2.39
C ALA A 928 -44.55 -12.89 -3.24
N ILE A 929 -44.73 -14.12 -2.73
CA ILE A 929 -44.45 -15.36 -3.49
C ILE A 929 -45.32 -15.42 -4.75
N SER A 930 -46.61 -15.09 -4.65
CA SER A 930 -47.52 -15.05 -5.80
C SER A 930 -47.10 -13.99 -6.82
N ALA A 931 -46.59 -12.84 -6.38
CA ALA A 931 -46.12 -11.77 -7.25
C ALA A 931 -44.78 -12.12 -7.92
N LEU A 932 -43.88 -12.81 -7.23
CA LEU A 932 -42.64 -13.32 -7.83
C LEU A 932 -42.96 -14.42 -8.86
N ARG A 933 -43.89 -15.32 -8.56
CA ARG A 933 -44.32 -16.40 -9.47
C ARG A 933 -44.98 -15.90 -10.76
N SER A 934 -45.64 -14.73 -10.74
CA SER A 934 -46.23 -14.17 -11.95
C SER A 934 -45.19 -13.57 -12.91
N VAL A 935 -43.99 -13.29 -12.41
CA VAL A 935 -42.91 -12.64 -13.16
C VAL A 935 -41.77 -13.59 -13.50
N TYR A 936 -41.36 -14.45 -12.57
CA TYR A 936 -40.24 -15.37 -12.72
C TYR A 936 -40.72 -16.79 -13.03
N GLU A 937 -40.03 -17.45 -13.96
CA GLU A 937 -40.34 -18.82 -14.37
C GLU A 937 -39.85 -19.83 -13.32
N HIS A 938 -38.66 -19.59 -12.76
CA HIS A 938 -38.07 -20.39 -11.69
C HIS A 938 -37.53 -19.52 -10.55
N VAL A 939 -37.37 -20.09 -9.35
CA VAL A 939 -36.80 -19.39 -8.18
C VAL A 939 -35.35 -18.95 -8.39
N ASP A 940 -34.62 -19.64 -9.29
CA ASP A 940 -33.26 -19.28 -9.70
C ASP A 940 -33.19 -18.04 -10.59
N ASP A 941 -34.33 -17.57 -11.13
CA ASP A 941 -34.37 -16.38 -11.98
C ASP A 941 -34.62 -15.10 -11.18
N ILE A 942 -35.05 -15.22 -9.92
CA ILE A 942 -35.42 -14.10 -9.06
C ILE A 942 -34.21 -13.17 -8.91
N ASP A 943 -34.33 -11.93 -9.36
CA ASP A 943 -33.26 -10.95 -9.20
C ASP A 943 -33.06 -10.61 -7.72
N LEU A 944 -31.82 -10.26 -7.36
CA LEU A 944 -31.45 -10.02 -5.97
C LEU A 944 -32.37 -9.00 -5.28
N PHE A 945 -32.60 -7.84 -5.89
CA PHE A 945 -33.38 -6.77 -5.25
C PHE A 945 -34.85 -7.16 -5.00
N PRO A 946 -35.66 -7.61 -5.99
CA PRO A 946 -37.01 -8.10 -5.75
C PRO A 946 -37.08 -9.25 -4.74
N GLY A 947 -36.10 -10.16 -4.74
CA GLY A 947 -35.99 -11.23 -3.75
C GLY A 947 -35.80 -10.68 -2.33
N LEU A 948 -34.79 -9.85 -2.11
CA LEU A 948 -34.49 -9.23 -0.81
C LEU A 948 -35.65 -8.38 -0.28
N THR A 949 -36.28 -7.56 -1.13
CA THR A 949 -37.40 -6.71 -0.69
C THR A 949 -38.70 -7.47 -0.44
N SER A 950 -38.77 -8.74 -0.85
CA SER A 950 -39.92 -9.62 -0.61
C SER A 950 -39.79 -10.44 0.67
N GLU A 951 -38.60 -10.46 1.29
CA GLU A 951 -38.38 -11.13 2.56
C GLU A 951 -39.10 -10.42 3.70
N ARG A 952 -39.56 -11.20 4.69
CA ARG A 952 -40.05 -10.66 5.94
C ARG A 952 -38.88 -10.02 6.70
N PRO A 953 -39.11 -8.88 7.38
CA PRO A 953 -38.12 -8.30 8.27
C PRO A 953 -37.69 -9.31 9.35
N ARG A 954 -36.41 -9.27 9.74
CA ARG A 954 -35.90 -10.09 10.83
C ARG A 954 -36.42 -9.54 12.16
N GLN A 955 -36.75 -10.41 13.10
CA GLN A 955 -37.21 -10.02 14.43
C GLN A 955 -36.18 -9.08 15.10
N GLY A 956 -36.61 -7.89 15.51
CA GLY A 956 -35.73 -6.85 16.10
C GLY A 956 -35.05 -5.88 15.12
N ALA A 957 -35.23 -6.05 13.80
CA ALA A 957 -34.76 -5.13 12.75
C ALA A 957 -35.96 -4.58 11.97
N LEU A 958 -36.14 -3.24 11.94
CA LEU A 958 -37.28 -2.55 11.29
C LEU A 958 -38.61 -3.35 11.31
N ASP A 959 -38.96 -3.90 12.47
CA ASP A 959 -40.10 -4.79 12.61
C ASP A 959 -41.40 -3.96 12.74
N LEU A 960 -42.39 -4.29 11.92
CA LEU A 960 -43.76 -3.79 12.07
C LEU A 960 -44.46 -4.60 13.15
N GLU A 961 -44.07 -4.39 14.41
CA GLU A 961 -44.84 -4.95 15.53
C GLU A 961 -46.29 -4.43 15.44
N GLU A 962 -47.27 -5.35 15.42
CA GLU A 962 -48.67 -5.00 15.56
C GLU A 962 -48.86 -4.11 16.80
N ILE A 963 -49.61 -3.01 16.64
CA ILE A 963 -49.88 -2.09 17.73
C ILE A 963 -50.73 -2.80 18.78
N GLU A 964 -50.12 -3.12 19.93
CA GLU A 964 -50.81 -3.69 21.08
C GLU A 964 -51.65 -2.59 21.77
N PHE A 965 -52.92 -2.45 21.38
CA PHE A 965 -53.82 -1.43 21.91
C PHE A 965 -54.10 -1.54 23.41
N ASP A 966 -53.80 -2.69 24.05
CA ASP A 966 -53.95 -2.86 25.50
C ASP A 966 -52.95 -2.02 26.31
N ALA A 967 -51.78 -1.70 25.74
CA ALA A 967 -50.81 -0.78 26.35
C ALA A 967 -51.27 0.69 26.32
N TRP A 968 -52.22 1.02 25.44
CA TRP A 968 -52.77 2.38 25.24
C TRP A 968 -54.12 2.59 25.92
N LYS A 969 -54.57 1.61 26.70
CA LYS A 969 -55.74 1.74 27.58
C LYS A 969 -55.39 2.74 28.69
N GLU A 970 -56.11 3.85 28.77
CA GLU A 970 -55.91 4.83 29.85
C GLU A 970 -56.03 4.14 31.22
N LYS A 971 -54.91 4.10 31.95
CA LYS A 971 -54.85 3.59 33.31
C LYS A 971 -55.12 4.76 34.25
N ALA A 972 -56.15 4.67 35.10
CA ALA A 972 -56.51 5.68 36.09
C ALA A 972 -55.55 5.72 37.31
N PHE A 973 -54.27 5.38 37.09
CA PHE A 973 -53.24 5.32 38.11
C PHE A 973 -51.85 5.48 37.50
N CYS A 974 -50.92 5.96 38.31
CA CYS A 974 -49.51 6.07 38.00
C CYS A 974 -48.73 5.01 38.78
N GLU A 975 -47.68 4.44 38.20
CA GLU A 975 -46.82 3.46 38.87
C GLU A 975 -45.39 3.99 38.95
N ILE A 976 -44.88 4.21 40.17
CA ILE A 976 -43.51 4.67 40.41
C ILE A 976 -42.83 3.75 41.42
N ASN A 977 -41.65 3.21 41.07
CA ASN A 977 -40.86 2.31 41.93
C ASN A 977 -41.67 1.11 42.47
N GLY A 978 -42.60 0.57 41.67
CA GLY A 978 -43.50 -0.53 42.06
C GLY A 978 -44.64 -0.13 43.00
N LEU A 979 -44.81 1.18 43.29
CA LEU A 979 -45.94 1.71 44.04
C LEU A 979 -46.98 2.28 43.06
N LYS A 980 -48.20 1.77 43.19
CA LYS A 980 -49.38 2.26 42.50
C LYS A 980 -49.94 3.49 43.23
N ILE A 981 -50.12 4.60 42.52
CA ILE A 981 -50.71 5.86 43.00
C ILE A 981 -51.96 6.11 42.16
N GLU A 982 -53.14 6.06 42.77
CA GLU A 982 -54.39 6.33 42.05
C GLU A 982 -54.45 7.79 41.60
N GLN A 983 -55.12 8.07 40.50
CA GLN A 983 -55.21 9.42 39.94
C GLN A 983 -55.87 10.41 40.93
N GLY A 984 -55.18 11.52 41.22
CA GLY A 984 -55.56 12.51 42.24
C GLY A 984 -55.00 12.24 43.64
N GLU A 985 -54.39 11.08 43.88
CA GLU A 985 -53.71 10.78 45.14
C GLU A 985 -52.27 11.28 45.14
N ASN A 986 -51.83 11.76 46.32
CA ASN A 986 -50.44 12.09 46.61
C ASN A 986 -49.85 11.03 47.55
N ARG A 987 -48.72 10.43 47.17
CA ARG A 987 -47.98 9.46 47.99
C ARG A 987 -46.51 9.81 48.11
N ARG A 988 -45.97 9.58 49.30
CA ARG A 988 -44.53 9.65 49.57
C ARG A 988 -43.84 8.44 48.96
N ILE A 989 -43.06 8.64 47.91
CA ILE A 989 -42.36 7.56 47.18
C ILE A 989 -40.94 7.29 47.72
N THR A 990 -40.34 8.29 48.38
CA THR A 990 -39.05 8.18 49.07
C THR A 990 -39.10 9.01 50.37
N PRO A 991 -38.11 8.92 51.26
CA PRO A 991 -38.14 9.63 52.53
C PRO A 991 -38.25 11.17 52.42
N CYS A 992 -37.87 11.79 51.30
CA CYS A 992 -37.99 13.24 51.07
C CYS A 992 -38.65 13.63 49.73
N MET A 993 -39.35 12.70 49.06
CA MET A 993 -40.08 12.99 47.82
C MET A 993 -41.52 12.48 47.91
N THR A 994 -42.45 13.31 47.47
CA THR A 994 -43.86 12.93 47.32
C THR A 994 -44.27 13.11 45.87
N CYS A 995 -45.14 12.24 45.38
CA CYS A 995 -45.63 12.29 44.01
C CYS A 995 -47.14 12.22 43.98
N THR A 996 -47.73 13.04 43.10
CA THR A 996 -49.16 13.07 42.81
C THR A 996 -49.38 12.52 41.41
N CYS A 997 -50.32 11.57 41.26
CA CYS A 997 -50.72 11.10 39.95
C CYS A 997 -51.75 12.05 39.33
N THR A 998 -51.42 12.70 38.22
CA THR A 998 -52.31 13.63 37.50
C THR A 998 -52.82 13.03 36.19
N THR A 999 -53.76 13.70 35.54
CA THR A 999 -54.22 13.37 34.17
C THR A 999 -53.09 13.41 33.14
N GLU A 1000 -52.04 14.19 33.37
CA GLU A 1000 -50.92 14.37 32.43
C GLU A 1000 -49.69 13.51 32.77
N GLY A 1001 -49.76 12.72 33.84
CA GLY A 1001 -48.66 11.89 34.33
C GLY A 1001 -48.35 12.14 35.80
N THR A 1002 -47.20 11.67 36.26
CA THR A 1002 -46.84 11.82 37.68
C THR A 1002 -46.03 13.08 37.94
N GLU A 1003 -46.47 13.89 38.91
CA GLU A 1003 -45.76 15.09 39.35
C GLU A 1003 -45.15 14.84 40.72
N CYS A 1004 -43.82 14.93 40.81
CA CYS A 1004 -43.07 14.66 42.04
C CYS A 1004 -42.42 15.93 42.57
N GLU A 1005 -42.59 16.18 43.86
CA GLU A 1005 -42.03 17.33 44.54
C GLU A 1005 -41.23 16.92 45.79
N PRO A 1006 -40.11 17.60 46.06
CA PRO A 1006 -39.37 17.41 47.29
C PRO A 1006 -40.21 17.90 48.48
N VAL A 1007 -40.33 17.08 49.52
CA VAL A 1007 -40.93 17.52 50.78
C VAL A 1007 -39.97 18.51 51.42
N GLN A 1008 -40.42 19.75 51.69
CA GLN A 1008 -39.60 20.72 52.40
C GLN A 1008 -39.44 20.31 53.86
N MET A 1009 -38.19 20.21 54.33
CA MET A 1009 -37.89 19.76 55.69
C MET A 1009 -37.07 20.81 56.44
N ASN A 1010 -37.41 21.02 57.71
CA ASN A 1010 -36.61 21.83 58.62
C ASN A 1010 -35.58 20.99 59.39
N TYR A 1011 -34.67 21.66 60.09
CA TYR A 1011 -33.57 21.03 60.84
C TYR A 1011 -34.03 19.92 61.80
N PHE A 1012 -35.16 20.13 62.50
CA PHE A 1012 -35.68 19.14 63.46
C PHE A 1012 -36.27 17.91 62.75
N GLU A 1013 -36.89 18.09 61.58
CA GLU A 1013 -37.49 17.02 60.79
C GLU A 1013 -36.43 16.14 60.12
N CYS A 1014 -35.30 16.71 59.72
CA CYS A 1014 -34.13 15.99 59.19
C CYS A 1014 -33.60 14.96 60.19
N SER A 1015 -33.46 15.35 61.46
CA SER A 1015 -33.04 14.45 62.55
C SER A 1015 -34.04 13.33 62.83
N GLN A 1016 -35.34 13.54 62.56
CA GLN A 1016 -36.39 12.52 62.77
C GLN A 1016 -36.51 11.49 61.64
N LEU A 1017 -35.99 11.78 60.43
CA LEU A 1017 -36.03 10.84 59.31
C LEU A 1017 -35.38 9.50 59.65
N PHE A 1018 -34.27 9.53 60.39
CA PHE A 1018 -33.53 8.33 60.81
C PHE A 1018 -34.30 7.41 61.76
N ASN A 1019 -35.34 7.91 62.43
CA ASN A 1019 -36.21 7.10 63.27
C ASN A 1019 -37.35 6.45 62.47
N LYS A 1020 -37.60 6.91 61.24
CA LYS A 1020 -38.77 6.51 60.43
C LYS A 1020 -38.39 5.75 59.16
N TYR A 1021 -37.18 5.92 58.63
CA TYR A 1021 -36.68 5.29 57.41
C TYR A 1021 -35.28 4.74 57.61
N ASP A 1022 -34.90 3.70 56.87
CA ASP A 1022 -33.56 3.12 56.96
C ASP A 1022 -32.50 4.07 56.36
N LYS A 1023 -31.29 4.02 56.93
CA LYS A 1023 -30.19 4.92 56.54
C LYS A 1023 -29.86 4.86 55.04
N LYS A 1024 -29.97 3.68 54.42
CA LYS A 1024 -29.62 3.47 53.00
C LYS A 1024 -30.64 4.14 52.08
N SER A 1025 -31.93 4.06 52.40
CA SER A 1025 -33.00 4.74 51.65
C SER A 1025 -32.95 6.26 51.78
N ILE A 1026 -32.53 6.79 52.94
CA ILE A 1026 -32.36 8.24 53.13
C ILE A 1026 -31.13 8.75 52.34
N LEU A 1027 -29.99 8.01 52.39
CA LEU A 1027 -28.77 8.38 51.64
C LEU A 1027 -28.94 8.27 50.12
N LYS A 1028 -29.81 7.37 49.65
CA LYS A 1028 -30.11 7.22 48.21
C LYS A 1028 -31.08 8.31 47.70
N ASP A 1029 -31.78 9.00 48.60
CA ASP A 1029 -32.68 10.10 48.26
C ASP A 1029 -31.89 11.41 48.13
N THR A 1030 -31.75 11.90 46.90
CA THR A 1030 -31.00 13.12 46.60
C THR A 1030 -31.63 14.37 47.25
N SER A 1031 -32.96 14.41 47.41
CA SER A 1031 -33.65 15.52 48.08
C SER A 1031 -33.32 15.54 49.57
N CYS A 1032 -33.34 14.37 50.23
CA CYS A 1032 -32.90 14.26 51.62
C CYS A 1032 -31.43 14.69 51.78
N SER A 1033 -30.56 14.23 50.88
CA SER A 1033 -29.12 14.49 50.94
C SER A 1033 -28.80 15.98 50.84
N ILE A 1034 -29.57 16.73 50.06
CA ILE A 1034 -29.42 18.18 49.92
C ILE A 1034 -30.00 18.92 51.14
N GLN A 1035 -31.25 18.60 51.53
CA GLN A 1035 -31.95 19.36 52.58
C GLN A 1035 -31.42 19.09 53.99
N CYS A 1036 -30.88 17.90 54.25
CA CYS A 1036 -30.41 17.46 55.58
C CYS A 1036 -28.88 17.33 55.67
N PHE A 1037 -28.13 17.90 54.72
CA PHE A 1037 -26.67 17.76 54.59
C PHE A 1037 -25.88 18.02 55.88
N GLN A 1038 -26.27 19.02 56.67
CA GLN A 1038 -25.58 19.39 57.91
C GLN A 1038 -25.72 18.31 59.01
N ASP A 1039 -26.86 17.62 59.09
CA ASP A 1039 -27.07 16.52 60.04
C ASP A 1039 -26.32 15.26 59.62
N PHE A 1040 -26.23 14.96 58.32
CA PHE A 1040 -25.42 13.85 57.80
C PHE A 1040 -23.93 14.00 58.11
N SER A 1041 -23.40 15.23 57.98
CA SER A 1041 -22.01 15.55 58.30
C SER A 1041 -21.65 15.28 59.77
N SER A 1042 -22.60 15.48 60.69
CA SER A 1042 -22.38 15.23 62.12
C SER A 1042 -22.36 13.73 62.47
N LEU A 1043 -23.13 12.91 61.72
CA LEU A 1043 -23.26 11.45 61.90
C LEU A 1043 -22.15 10.64 61.21
N LEU A 1044 -21.53 11.17 60.14
CA LEU A 1044 -20.41 10.52 59.43
C LEU A 1044 -19.07 10.61 60.18
N ASN A 1045 -19.00 11.34 61.30
CA ASN A 1045 -17.81 11.44 62.16
C ASN A 1045 -17.77 10.38 63.28
N SER A 1046 -18.75 9.47 63.38
CA SER A 1046 -18.63 8.26 64.21
C SER A 1046 -17.96 7.13 63.42
N SER A 1047 -16.97 6.50 64.03
CA SER A 1047 -15.86 5.75 63.43
C SER A 1047 -16.16 4.38 62.77
N GLU A 1048 -17.24 4.22 62.00
CA GLU A 1048 -17.50 3.00 61.23
C GLU A 1048 -18.14 3.33 59.86
N SER A 1049 -17.32 3.29 58.79
CA SER A 1049 -17.68 2.98 57.38
C SER A 1049 -16.85 3.80 56.37
N LYS A 1050 -15.58 3.41 56.15
CA LYS A 1050 -14.76 3.90 55.02
C LYS A 1050 -14.71 2.93 53.83
N GLU A 1051 -15.52 1.86 53.83
CA GLU A 1051 -15.42 0.77 52.85
C GLU A 1051 -16.50 0.74 51.75
N ASP A 1052 -17.47 1.66 51.72
CA ASP A 1052 -18.46 1.74 50.62
C ASP A 1052 -18.51 3.15 50.00
N LEU A 1053 -17.46 3.50 49.23
CA LEU A 1053 -17.44 4.65 48.32
C LEU A 1053 -16.85 4.26 46.97
#